data_AF-A0A1B0FD78-F1
#
_entry.id   AF-A0A1B0FD78-F1
#
_cell.length_a   1.000
_cell.length_b   1.000
_cell.length_c   1.000
_cell.angle_alpha   90.00
_cell.angle_beta   90.00
_cell.angle_gamma   90.00
#
_symmetry.space_group_name_H-M   'P 1'
#
loop_
_entity.id
_entity.type
_entity.pdbx_description
1 polymer ?
#
loop_
_entity_poly.entity_id
_entity_poly.type
_entity_poly.pdbx_seq_one_letter_code
_entity_poly.pdbx_strand_id
1 'polypeptide(L)'
;MLKGFSCRILAYDKFPNEEIAREIGVEMMSLEEVVKQSDIISVHVPAMDETYHFVNKDMIASCKDGVYLINTSRGTNVDEKAVYDALESGKLGGFGSDVFENEPVTKDYPLFKFRNYICTPHTAAESYENYAETGMRTAKAILHVLNGGVVAPIVTPLTEDDKIDGVSLENLCEYLIEKGITCLYPNGTTGEMMYLTTEERKQVAEVTVKTSNGRVPVFIHVGGWNQAQTIELAQHAANIGADGIGVVTPSFFKLSDQALFEFYKAVSESVPKDFSIYLYAIPQCAVNDITPELAARIAEECPNVVGIKYSYPNMSRIQQMMTIRDGEFSVLCGPDELFEVTVCAGGDGTVSGNSQCIPEHYAALWKAIQNKDYDLATRLQRRTNTLNDILCRAVIVDCENGKVLAASVKNYEHGVMSENLPTGAKISGGDWALEAPEDYIDVLITTVKDAVEKAKVSKRDIIGIGLDFTSCTILPVDEKNKPLCSSERFKNEPHAYVKLWKHHGAQPQTDKITRLLEKRGEINNAQYGGKISPELMLPKILQIVEEAPEVYKAADQILEAGDWLTQCMTGSKKRAADLAGYKAMWNQEKGYPPKDFLEELTPLLTNLVEEKLSEDIVMAGESVGNLNKEWAEKLNLMEGIPVAATLIDSHAGIPGSGVVRPEQLMLVVGTSSVMLSPSSKEYFKNGIVSGVKGAIVPEYYVLESGIAAVGDMFGWFVDHMVSEEYAEKAKAEGKNLHVYLTEKASELKPVATMVMAPVVSVSAATDDAAESTPVKAADAVGITLPEKVEGSYTIGYAPATLNNAFWLAVKDGVQKAIDESGADVKLVDVDAGGDQAIMNDGIANLISSGIDALICAPADSTAVVSAFQQCKDAGIPVINFDTPVQGDATELVETIIASDNINAGYVVGKDAAEKMEDGAKILVLHSPRASACVDRLNGFIKALDESGKKYEIPSTSIGAETDAIAGCVLGGTSMYGGVGNTGGVLIGIMVIGVISNGLTLMHVDSNW
;
A
#
# COMPACT_ATOMS: atom_id res chain seq x y z
N MET A 1 -10.87 -7.11 42.50
CA MET A 1 -12.27 -7.56 42.71
C MET A 1 -12.42 -8.60 43.82
N LEU A 2 -11.74 -9.75 43.80
CA LEU A 2 -11.92 -10.84 44.80
C LEU A 2 -11.65 -10.43 46.27
N LYS A 3 -10.75 -9.46 46.51
CA LYS A 3 -10.49 -8.87 47.84
C LYS A 3 -11.74 -8.22 48.46
N GLY A 4 -12.67 -7.72 47.63
CA GLY A 4 -13.95 -7.15 48.06
C GLY A 4 -14.97 -8.19 48.56
N PHE A 5 -14.76 -9.47 48.24
CA PHE A 5 -15.56 -10.60 48.73
C PHE A 5 -14.91 -11.29 49.93
N SER A 6 -13.85 -10.72 50.50
CA SER A 6 -13.03 -11.33 51.56
C SER A 6 -12.49 -12.72 51.19
N CYS A 7 -12.31 -13.01 49.89
CA CYS A 7 -11.70 -14.25 49.45
C CYS A 7 -10.22 -14.27 49.85
N ARG A 8 -9.78 -15.41 50.40
CA ARG A 8 -8.36 -15.72 50.54
C ARG A 8 -7.83 -16.16 49.17
N ILE A 9 -6.87 -15.42 48.61
CA ILE A 9 -6.35 -15.69 47.27
C ILE A 9 -5.02 -16.45 47.39
N LEU A 10 -5.04 -17.69 46.92
CA LEU A 10 -3.87 -18.58 46.84
C LEU A 10 -3.43 -18.67 45.39
N ALA A 11 -2.13 -18.59 45.11
CA ALA A 11 -1.62 -18.69 43.75
C ALA A 11 -0.37 -19.58 43.68
N TYR A 12 -0.22 -20.25 42.54
CA TYR A 12 0.98 -20.96 42.14
C TYR A 12 1.37 -20.47 40.75
N ASP A 13 2.64 -20.11 40.58
CA ASP A 13 3.24 -19.79 39.29
C ASP A 13 4.62 -20.45 39.23
N LYS A 14 5.03 -20.92 38.05
CA LYS A 14 6.37 -21.48 37.82
C LYS A 14 7.46 -20.40 37.94
N PHE A 15 7.12 -19.15 37.65
CA PHE A 15 8.01 -17.98 37.68
C PHE A 15 7.38 -16.85 38.52
N PRO A 16 7.27 -17.02 39.85
CA PRO A 16 6.49 -16.11 40.69
C PRO A 16 7.14 -14.72 40.83
N ASN A 17 6.31 -13.67 40.84
CA ASN A 17 6.71 -12.34 41.30
C ASN A 17 6.26 -12.11 42.76
N GLU A 18 7.14 -12.47 43.69
CA GLU A 18 6.90 -12.41 45.15
C GLU A 18 6.71 -10.99 45.70
N GLU A 19 7.14 -9.96 44.96
CA GLU A 19 7.00 -8.56 45.37
C GLU A 19 5.58 -8.07 45.09
N ILE A 20 5.10 -8.25 43.85
CA ILE A 20 3.74 -7.91 43.45
C ILE A 20 2.72 -8.71 44.28
N ALA A 21 2.94 -10.02 44.46
CA ALA A 21 2.04 -10.87 45.23
C ALA A 21 1.84 -10.36 46.67
N ARG A 22 2.91 -9.90 47.33
CA ARG A 22 2.83 -9.28 48.66
C ARG A 22 2.08 -7.95 48.66
N GLU A 23 2.26 -7.14 47.63
CA GLU A 23 1.59 -5.84 47.50
C GLU A 23 0.08 -5.99 47.37
N ILE A 24 -0.38 -6.96 46.56
CA ILE A 24 -1.82 -7.18 46.32
C ILE A 24 -2.46 -8.11 47.36
N GLY A 25 -1.67 -8.79 48.19
CA GLY A 25 -2.12 -9.68 49.27
C GLY A 25 -2.51 -11.08 48.79
N VAL A 26 -1.77 -11.60 47.81
CA VAL A 26 -1.89 -12.98 47.29
C VAL A 26 -0.84 -13.86 47.98
N GLU A 27 -1.27 -15.01 48.48
CA GLU A 27 -0.38 -15.98 49.10
C GLU A 27 0.19 -16.93 48.03
N MET A 28 1.47 -16.77 47.70
CA MET A 28 2.19 -17.72 46.83
C MET A 28 2.43 -19.03 47.59
N MET A 29 2.01 -20.15 47.00
CA MET A 29 2.11 -21.50 47.58
C MET A 29 2.55 -22.51 46.54
N SER A 30 2.91 -23.72 46.99
CA SER A 30 3.08 -24.83 46.05
C SER A 30 1.75 -25.21 45.40
N LEU A 31 1.80 -25.75 44.19
CA LEU A 31 0.60 -26.23 43.48
C LEU A 31 -0.23 -27.19 44.34
N GLU A 32 0.42 -28.11 45.04
CA GLU A 32 -0.24 -29.07 45.92
C GLU A 32 -1.05 -28.39 47.03
N GLU A 33 -0.51 -27.32 47.61
CA GLU A 33 -1.17 -26.55 48.65
C GLU A 33 -2.34 -25.74 48.12
N VAL A 34 -2.19 -25.10 46.94
CA VAL A 34 -3.29 -24.38 46.27
C VAL A 34 -4.44 -25.33 46.00
N VAL A 35 -4.17 -26.50 45.42
CA VAL A 35 -5.19 -27.50 45.05
C VAL A 35 -5.93 -28.04 46.27
N LYS A 36 -5.22 -28.35 47.37
CA LYS A 36 -5.83 -28.90 48.60
C LYS A 36 -6.62 -27.87 49.40
N GLN A 37 -6.28 -26.59 49.30
CA GLN A 37 -6.89 -25.54 50.11
C GLN A 37 -7.97 -24.74 49.41
N SER A 38 -8.02 -24.74 48.08
CA SER A 38 -8.95 -23.91 47.31
C SER A 38 -10.36 -24.49 47.30
N ASP A 39 -11.36 -23.63 47.50
CA ASP A 39 -12.78 -23.96 47.32
C ASP A 39 -13.24 -23.67 45.86
N ILE A 40 -12.50 -22.80 45.16
CA ILE A 40 -12.65 -22.47 43.74
C ILE A 40 -11.24 -22.41 43.12
N ILE A 41 -11.01 -23.12 42.02
CA ILE A 41 -9.73 -23.15 41.30
C ILE A 41 -9.96 -22.61 39.90
N SER A 42 -9.17 -21.60 39.49
CA SER A 42 -9.16 -21.08 38.12
C SER A 42 -7.81 -21.34 37.47
N VAL A 43 -7.82 -21.83 36.23
CA VAL A 43 -6.63 -22.25 35.49
C VAL A 43 -6.27 -21.21 34.42
N HIS A 44 -5.02 -20.74 34.45
CA HIS A 44 -4.49 -19.69 33.58
C HIS A 44 -3.08 -20.03 33.08
N VAL A 45 -2.92 -21.16 32.39
CA VAL A 45 -1.62 -21.62 31.87
C VAL A 45 -1.66 -21.78 30.34
N PRO A 46 -0.55 -21.53 29.62
CA PRO A 46 -0.50 -21.79 28.18
C PRO A 46 -0.63 -23.29 27.87
N ALA A 47 -1.05 -23.64 26.65
CA ALA A 47 -1.04 -25.03 26.17
C ALA A 47 0.36 -25.38 25.66
N MET A 48 1.02 -26.31 26.34
CA MET A 48 2.35 -26.84 26.07
C MET A 48 2.34 -28.34 26.35
N ASP A 49 3.35 -29.09 25.88
CA ASP A 49 3.45 -30.53 26.18
C ASP A 49 3.45 -30.81 27.69
N GLU A 50 4.05 -29.93 28.50
CA GLU A 50 4.10 -30.07 29.96
C GLU A 50 2.80 -29.67 30.68
N THR A 51 1.91 -28.92 30.01
CA THR A 51 0.62 -28.48 30.58
C THR A 51 -0.58 -29.23 29.99
N TYR A 52 -0.36 -30.12 29.02
CA TYR A 52 -1.38 -31.00 28.48
C TYR A 52 -1.95 -31.91 29.57
N HIS A 53 -3.27 -31.85 29.77
CA HIS A 53 -3.98 -32.53 30.87
C HIS A 53 -3.32 -32.30 32.24
N PHE A 54 -2.78 -31.10 32.43
CA PHE A 54 -2.23 -30.67 33.72
C PHE A 54 -3.27 -30.81 34.84
N VAL A 55 -4.53 -30.44 34.55
CA VAL A 55 -5.67 -30.78 35.40
C VAL A 55 -6.22 -32.14 34.99
N ASN A 56 -5.63 -33.17 35.58
CA ASN A 56 -6.04 -34.57 35.39
C ASN A 56 -6.81 -35.12 36.60
N LYS A 57 -7.18 -36.39 36.50
CA LYS A 57 -7.88 -37.13 37.56
C LYS A 57 -7.18 -37.08 38.92
N ASP A 58 -5.85 -37.15 38.96
CA ASP A 58 -5.10 -37.19 40.22
C ASP A 58 -5.10 -35.81 40.91
N MET A 59 -4.99 -34.73 40.13
CA MET A 59 -5.16 -33.37 40.64
C MET A 59 -6.57 -33.15 41.18
N ILE A 60 -7.61 -33.53 40.41
CA ILE A 60 -9.02 -33.40 40.84
C ILE A 60 -9.30 -34.23 42.10
N ALA A 61 -8.74 -35.44 42.20
CA ALA A 61 -8.87 -36.29 43.39
C ALA A 61 -8.27 -35.65 44.64
N SER A 62 -7.20 -34.86 44.46
CA SER A 62 -6.49 -34.15 45.53
C SER A 62 -7.19 -32.87 45.99
N CYS A 63 -8.14 -32.36 45.23
CA CYS A 63 -8.97 -31.22 45.63
C CYS A 63 -9.91 -31.56 46.80
N LYS A 64 -10.49 -30.53 47.41
CA LYS A 64 -11.64 -30.68 48.31
C LYS A 64 -12.86 -31.25 47.57
N ASP A 65 -13.72 -31.94 48.31
CA ASP A 65 -15.01 -32.38 47.77
C ASP A 65 -15.92 -31.17 47.55
N GLY A 66 -16.55 -31.08 46.38
CA GLY A 66 -17.42 -29.95 46.01
C GLY A 66 -16.69 -28.71 45.52
N VAL A 67 -15.39 -28.79 45.23
CA VAL A 67 -14.61 -27.68 44.65
C VAL A 67 -15.19 -27.26 43.29
N TYR A 68 -15.15 -25.96 42.98
CA TYR A 68 -15.47 -25.47 41.64
C TYR A 68 -14.19 -25.31 40.82
N LEU A 69 -14.19 -25.81 39.60
CA LEU A 69 -13.07 -25.68 38.67
C LEU A 69 -13.47 -24.75 37.51
N ILE A 70 -12.59 -23.83 37.14
CA ILE A 70 -12.81 -22.90 36.04
C ILE A 70 -11.61 -22.98 35.09
N ASN A 71 -11.86 -23.25 33.81
CA ASN A 71 -10.84 -23.20 32.77
C ASN A 71 -11.16 -22.07 31.79
N THR A 72 -10.30 -21.05 31.79
CA THR A 72 -10.37 -19.94 30.81
C THR A 72 -9.09 -19.79 30.00
N SER A 73 -8.25 -20.82 29.99
CA SER A 73 -6.95 -20.77 29.32
C SER A 73 -6.97 -21.51 27.98
N ARG A 74 -6.82 -22.83 28.00
CA ARG A 74 -6.80 -23.71 26.81
C ARG A 74 -7.48 -25.01 27.18
N GLY A 75 -8.35 -25.52 26.30
CA GLY A 75 -9.12 -26.73 26.56
C GLY A 75 -8.25 -27.94 26.90
N THR A 76 -7.15 -28.11 26.16
CA THR A 76 -6.16 -29.20 26.34
C THR A 76 -5.45 -29.22 27.69
N ASN A 77 -5.55 -28.17 28.50
CA ASN A 77 -4.97 -28.15 29.84
C ASN A 77 -5.75 -29.00 30.86
N VAL A 78 -7.00 -29.34 30.54
CA VAL A 78 -7.92 -30.06 31.41
C VAL A 78 -8.34 -31.37 30.73
N ASP A 79 -8.21 -32.49 31.42
CA ASP A 79 -8.76 -33.77 30.96
C ASP A 79 -10.29 -33.73 31.14
N GLU A 80 -11.02 -33.48 30.05
CA GLU A 80 -12.49 -33.34 30.09
C GLU A 80 -13.19 -34.61 30.57
N LYS A 81 -12.58 -35.79 30.35
CA LYS A 81 -13.12 -37.05 30.85
C LYS A 81 -12.98 -37.13 32.37
N ALA A 82 -11.84 -36.68 32.91
CA ALA A 82 -11.67 -36.58 34.36
C ALA A 82 -12.66 -35.59 34.99
N VAL A 83 -12.95 -34.47 34.32
CA VAL A 83 -13.98 -33.52 34.75
C VAL A 83 -15.38 -34.13 34.71
N TYR A 84 -15.73 -34.85 33.64
CA TYR A 84 -17.01 -35.56 33.53
C TYR A 84 -17.20 -36.54 34.70
N ASP A 85 -16.21 -37.40 34.94
CA ASP A 85 -16.25 -38.40 36.03
C ASP A 85 -16.38 -37.71 37.40
N ALA A 86 -15.72 -36.56 37.57
CA ALA A 86 -15.74 -35.81 38.82
C ALA A 86 -17.05 -35.03 39.06
N LEU A 87 -17.70 -34.52 38.00
CA LEU A 87 -19.04 -33.95 38.10
C LEU A 87 -20.08 -35.05 38.36
N GLU A 88 -19.95 -36.23 37.73
CA GLU A 88 -20.87 -37.35 37.92
C GLU A 88 -20.78 -37.94 39.33
N SER A 89 -19.58 -38.04 39.90
CA SER A 89 -19.35 -38.51 41.27
C SER A 89 -19.65 -37.46 42.34
N GLY A 90 -19.87 -36.20 41.97
CA GLY A 90 -20.03 -35.06 42.89
C GLY A 90 -18.71 -34.60 43.53
N LYS A 91 -17.56 -35.09 43.05
CA LYS A 91 -16.24 -34.61 43.46
C LYS A 91 -16.05 -33.14 43.11
N LEU A 92 -16.51 -32.70 41.94
CA LEU A 92 -16.63 -31.30 41.56
C LEU A 92 -18.03 -30.77 41.90
N GLY A 93 -18.08 -29.62 42.58
CA GLY A 93 -19.31 -28.87 42.84
C GLY A 93 -19.84 -28.19 41.58
N GLY A 94 -18.96 -27.86 40.64
CA GLY A 94 -19.29 -27.37 39.32
C GLY A 94 -18.05 -27.14 38.47
N PHE A 95 -18.27 -26.95 37.17
CA PHE A 95 -17.22 -26.65 36.20
C PHE A 95 -17.64 -25.46 35.33
N GLY A 96 -16.72 -24.52 35.12
CA GLY A 96 -16.88 -23.39 34.22
C GLY A 96 -15.86 -23.47 33.10
N SER A 97 -16.27 -23.35 31.84
CA SER A 97 -15.32 -23.22 30.73
C SER A 97 -15.82 -22.34 29.61
N ASP A 98 -14.91 -21.59 29.00
CA ASP A 98 -15.14 -20.89 27.73
C ASP A 98 -14.30 -21.45 26.58
N VAL A 99 -13.44 -22.43 26.89
CA VAL A 99 -12.59 -23.21 25.97
C VAL A 99 -12.90 -24.71 26.11
N PHE A 100 -12.69 -25.49 25.04
CA PHE A 100 -12.96 -26.93 24.99
C PHE A 100 -11.76 -27.70 24.41
N GLU A 101 -11.56 -28.95 24.82
CA GLU A 101 -10.44 -29.80 24.37
C GLU A 101 -10.56 -30.14 22.87
N ASN A 102 -11.79 -30.33 22.38
CA ASN A 102 -12.08 -30.46 20.96
C ASN A 102 -13.14 -29.42 20.55
N GLU A 103 -12.72 -28.45 19.74
CA GLU A 103 -13.58 -27.41 19.18
C GLU A 103 -13.79 -27.61 17.67
N PRO A 104 -15.01 -27.40 17.14
CA PRO A 104 -16.22 -26.99 17.84
C PRO A 104 -16.91 -28.15 18.60
N VAL A 105 -17.54 -27.83 19.73
CA VAL A 105 -18.39 -28.80 20.44
C VAL A 105 -19.70 -29.04 19.70
N THR A 106 -20.15 -30.29 19.66
CA THR A 106 -21.44 -30.66 19.06
C THR A 106 -22.56 -30.62 20.10
N LYS A 107 -23.82 -30.64 19.65
CA LYS A 107 -25.00 -30.69 20.53
C LYS A 107 -24.98 -31.86 21.54
N ASP A 108 -24.24 -32.93 21.22
CA ASP A 108 -24.15 -34.15 22.01
C ASP A 108 -22.95 -34.10 22.98
N TYR A 109 -22.36 -32.92 23.20
CA TYR A 109 -21.20 -32.74 24.06
C TYR A 109 -21.48 -33.20 25.51
N PRO A 110 -20.66 -34.14 26.06
CA PRO A 110 -21.01 -34.87 27.28
C PRO A 110 -21.25 -34.02 28.53
N LEU A 111 -20.61 -32.86 28.64
CA LEU A 111 -20.72 -32.00 29.82
C LEU A 111 -22.05 -31.21 29.87
N PHE A 112 -22.73 -31.00 28.73
CA PHE A 112 -23.98 -30.22 28.66
C PHE A 112 -25.14 -30.83 29.46
N LYS A 113 -25.05 -32.12 29.84
CA LYS A 113 -26.07 -32.77 30.67
C LYS A 113 -26.04 -32.29 32.13
N PHE A 114 -24.92 -31.73 32.60
CA PHE A 114 -24.74 -31.37 34.01
C PHE A 114 -25.28 -29.97 34.28
N ARG A 115 -26.21 -29.85 35.24
CA ARG A 115 -26.82 -28.57 35.63
C ARG A 115 -25.83 -27.59 36.28
N ASN A 116 -24.73 -28.12 36.81
CA ASN A 116 -23.62 -27.40 37.44
C ASN A 116 -22.40 -27.25 36.52
N TYR A 117 -22.59 -27.44 35.21
CA TYR A 117 -21.64 -27.03 34.19
C TYR A 117 -22.13 -25.72 33.54
N ILE A 118 -21.26 -24.71 33.53
CA ILE A 118 -21.52 -23.42 32.86
C ILE A 118 -20.51 -23.29 31.74
N CYS A 119 -20.99 -23.05 30.53
CA CYS A 119 -20.14 -22.73 29.40
C CYS A 119 -20.55 -21.41 28.75
N THR A 120 -19.56 -20.70 28.23
CA THR A 120 -19.74 -19.49 27.43
C THR A 120 -18.95 -19.63 26.13
N PRO A 121 -19.34 -18.97 25.03
CA PRO A 121 -18.46 -18.85 23.88
C PRO A 121 -17.16 -18.13 24.26
N HIS A 122 -16.01 -18.61 23.76
CA HIS A 122 -14.71 -17.96 23.98
C HIS A 122 -14.76 -16.54 23.42
N THR A 123 -14.66 -15.54 24.30
CA THR A 123 -14.68 -14.13 23.95
C THR A 123 -13.47 -13.47 24.59
N ALA A 124 -12.31 -13.61 23.93
CA ALA A 124 -11.10 -12.90 24.32
C ALA A 124 -11.08 -11.53 23.65
N ALA A 125 -11.68 -10.52 24.28
CA ALA A 125 -11.59 -9.14 23.80
C ALA A 125 -11.76 -8.12 24.94
N GLU A 126 -11.07 -8.22 26.07
CA GLU A 126 -11.25 -7.20 27.14
C GLU A 126 -9.92 -6.71 27.72
N SER A 127 -9.23 -5.84 26.97
CA SER A 127 -8.37 -4.82 27.55
C SER A 127 -8.86 -3.45 27.10
N TYR A 128 -8.73 -2.43 27.97
CA TYR A 128 -9.06 -1.04 27.61
C TYR A 128 -8.26 -0.59 26.39
N GLU A 129 -7.01 -1.06 26.31
CA GLU A 129 -6.10 -0.85 25.21
C GLU A 129 -6.63 -1.47 23.90
N ASN A 130 -7.15 -2.71 23.90
CA ASN A 130 -7.71 -3.33 22.69
C ASN A 130 -9.00 -2.65 22.23
N TYR A 131 -9.91 -2.25 23.13
CA TYR A 131 -11.13 -1.56 22.70
C TYR A 131 -10.87 -0.13 22.22
N ALA A 132 -9.95 0.58 22.87
CA ALA A 132 -9.52 1.90 22.40
C ALA A 132 -8.78 1.79 21.06
N GLU A 133 -7.95 0.76 20.88
CA GLU A 133 -7.14 0.58 19.67
C GLU A 133 -7.96 0.01 18.51
N THR A 134 -8.81 -0.98 18.72
CA THR A 134 -9.78 -1.47 17.74
C THR A 134 -10.81 -0.39 17.42
N GLY A 135 -11.36 0.30 18.41
CA GLY A 135 -12.27 1.43 18.18
C GLY A 135 -11.61 2.59 17.42
N MET A 136 -10.34 2.88 17.69
CA MET A 136 -9.57 3.90 16.97
C MET A 136 -9.13 3.44 15.58
N ARG A 137 -8.79 2.17 15.37
CA ARG A 137 -8.47 1.59 14.05
C ARG A 137 -9.70 1.45 13.18
N THR A 138 -10.81 1.01 13.75
CA THR A 138 -12.12 0.99 13.09
C THR A 138 -12.60 2.41 12.81
N ALA A 139 -12.43 3.37 13.73
CA ALA A 139 -12.71 4.78 13.45
C ALA A 139 -11.76 5.39 12.41
N LYS A 140 -10.48 5.00 12.35
CA LYS A 140 -9.53 5.41 11.29
C LYS A 140 -9.85 4.78 9.94
N ALA A 141 -10.23 3.50 9.91
CA ALA A 141 -10.66 2.79 8.72
C ALA A 141 -12.01 3.32 8.23
N ILE A 142 -12.94 3.65 9.12
CA ILE A 142 -14.21 4.33 8.82
C ILE A 142 -13.95 5.77 8.38
N LEU A 143 -13.07 6.54 9.02
CA LEU A 143 -12.67 7.87 8.55
C LEU A 143 -11.92 7.81 7.20
N HIS A 144 -11.25 6.70 6.88
CA HIS A 144 -10.59 6.46 5.60
C HIS A 144 -11.59 6.08 4.50
N VAL A 145 -12.58 5.24 4.83
CA VAL A 145 -13.73 4.92 3.96
C VAL A 145 -14.62 6.16 3.75
N LEU A 146 -14.82 6.98 4.78
CA LEU A 146 -15.66 8.20 4.72
C LEU A 146 -14.94 9.40 4.08
N ASN A 147 -13.61 9.38 3.98
CA ASN A 147 -12.87 10.44 3.27
C ASN A 147 -12.39 10.01 1.88
N GLY A 148 -12.16 8.73 1.62
CA GLY A 148 -11.45 8.23 0.44
C GLY A 148 -9.95 8.59 0.45
N GLY A 149 -9.17 8.15 -0.56
CA GLY A 149 -7.73 8.45 -0.60
C GLY A 149 -6.88 7.88 -1.73
N VAL A 150 -5.60 8.25 -1.70
CA VAL A 150 -4.52 7.63 -2.49
C VAL A 150 -3.88 6.53 -1.65
N VAL A 151 -4.01 5.29 -2.12
CA VAL A 151 -3.37 4.12 -1.52
C VAL A 151 -2.11 3.78 -2.31
N ALA A 152 -0.95 3.74 -1.64
CA ALA A 152 0.31 3.37 -2.26
C ALA A 152 0.57 1.86 -2.07
N PRO A 153 0.55 1.03 -3.13
CA PRO A 153 1.08 -0.32 -3.08
C PRO A 153 2.60 -0.24 -3.08
N ILE A 154 3.20 -0.39 -1.90
CA ILE A 154 4.63 -0.14 -1.71
C ILE A 154 5.48 -1.28 -2.28
N VAL A 155 6.57 -0.92 -2.95
CA VAL A 155 7.65 -1.86 -3.29
C VAL A 155 8.25 -2.44 -2.01
N THR A 156 8.88 -3.61 -2.12
CA THR A 156 9.59 -4.24 -1.02
C THR A 156 11.09 -4.02 -1.19
N PRO A 157 11.74 -3.12 -0.43
CA PRO A 157 13.18 -2.98 -0.46
C PRO A 157 13.87 -4.26 0.01
N LEU A 158 14.83 -4.72 -0.79
CA LEU A 158 15.67 -5.87 -0.48
C LEU A 158 17.13 -5.41 -0.35
N THR A 159 17.87 -6.06 0.54
CA THR A 159 19.32 -5.92 0.62
C THR A 159 19.98 -6.63 -0.57
N GLU A 160 21.28 -6.44 -0.76
CA GLU A 160 22.05 -7.11 -1.82
C GLU A 160 22.01 -8.65 -1.76
N ASP A 161 21.63 -9.22 -0.60
CA ASP A 161 21.49 -10.67 -0.37
C ASP A 161 20.03 -11.17 -0.51
N ASP A 162 19.17 -10.41 -1.19
CA ASP A 162 17.73 -10.67 -1.36
C ASP A 162 16.98 -10.83 -0.02
N LYS A 163 17.45 -10.19 1.06
CA LYS A 163 16.74 -10.14 2.36
C LYS A 163 15.92 -8.87 2.47
N ILE A 164 14.83 -8.90 3.24
CA ILE A 164 14.03 -7.69 3.50
C ILE A 164 14.92 -6.60 4.13
N ASP A 165 15.08 -5.49 3.42
CA ASP A 165 15.73 -4.28 3.94
C ASP A 165 14.70 -3.46 4.73
N GLY A 166 14.57 -3.80 6.01
CA GLY A 166 13.63 -3.13 6.91
C GLY A 166 13.88 -1.63 7.06
N VAL A 167 15.12 -1.15 6.93
CA VAL A 167 15.45 0.27 7.09
C VAL A 167 15.00 1.05 5.86
N SER A 168 15.29 0.55 4.66
CA SER A 168 14.81 1.18 3.43
C SER A 168 13.29 1.13 3.33
N LEU A 169 12.67 0.04 3.80
CA LEU A 169 11.21 -0.07 3.89
C LEU A 169 10.62 0.94 4.89
N GLU A 170 11.24 1.11 6.06
CA GLU A 170 10.89 2.16 7.03
C GLU A 170 10.96 3.54 6.36
N ASN A 171 12.09 3.88 5.72
CA ASN A 171 12.28 5.16 5.05
C ASN A 171 11.27 5.42 3.94
N LEU A 172 10.94 4.39 3.15
CA LEU A 172 9.92 4.50 2.10
C LEU A 172 8.54 4.78 2.73
N CYS A 173 8.16 4.06 3.78
CA CYS A 173 6.90 4.30 4.47
C CYS A 173 6.83 5.72 5.04
N GLU A 174 7.90 6.21 5.68
CA GLU A 174 7.99 7.58 6.20
C GLU A 174 7.83 8.63 5.09
N TYR A 175 8.57 8.46 3.99
CA TYR A 175 8.49 9.35 2.83
C TYR A 175 7.06 9.44 2.28
N LEU A 176 6.39 8.31 2.11
CA LEU A 176 5.04 8.28 1.56
C LEU A 176 4.03 8.96 2.50
N ILE A 177 4.13 8.68 3.81
CA ILE A 177 3.29 9.32 4.83
C ILE A 177 3.52 10.84 4.83
N GLU A 178 4.78 11.28 4.82
CA GLU A 178 5.15 12.71 4.80
C GLU A 178 4.61 13.43 3.56
N LYS A 179 4.62 12.77 2.39
CA LYS A 179 4.15 13.34 1.12
C LYS A 179 2.63 13.28 0.92
N GLY A 180 1.88 12.84 1.93
CA GLY A 180 0.43 12.91 1.94
C GLY A 180 -0.26 11.70 1.28
N ILE A 181 0.43 10.56 1.18
CA ILE A 181 -0.23 9.29 0.89
C ILE A 181 -1.10 8.90 2.08
N THR A 182 -2.31 8.46 1.79
CA THR A 182 -3.36 8.28 2.82
C THR A 182 -3.49 6.85 3.31
N CYS A 183 -2.82 5.88 2.67
CA CYS A 183 -2.81 4.47 3.06
C CYS A 183 -1.60 3.74 2.45
N LEU A 184 -0.99 2.85 3.22
CA LEU A 184 0.09 1.98 2.75
C LEU A 184 -0.45 0.56 2.48
N TYR A 185 -0.05 -0.02 1.36
CA TYR A 185 -0.50 -1.33 0.92
C TYR A 185 0.69 -2.24 0.58
N PRO A 186 1.37 -2.83 1.59
CA PRO A 186 2.51 -3.71 1.38
C PRO A 186 2.12 -5.06 0.78
N ASN A 187 3.12 -5.79 0.28
CA ASN A 187 3.00 -7.16 -0.22
C ASN A 187 2.05 -7.31 -1.42
N GLY A 188 1.68 -6.23 -2.12
CA GLY A 188 0.87 -6.30 -3.34
C GLY A 188 1.69 -6.76 -4.55
N THR A 189 1.12 -6.71 -5.76
CA THR A 189 1.85 -6.99 -7.00
C THR A 189 3.10 -6.12 -7.13
N THR A 190 3.00 -4.84 -6.76
CA THR A 190 4.13 -3.90 -6.72
C THR A 190 5.15 -4.22 -5.62
N GLY A 191 4.71 -4.82 -4.52
CA GLY A 191 5.56 -5.30 -3.43
C GLY A 191 6.11 -6.71 -3.67
N GLU A 192 6.05 -7.20 -4.91
CA GLU A 192 6.70 -8.46 -5.34
C GLU A 192 6.20 -9.72 -4.60
N MET A 193 4.92 -9.73 -4.23
CA MET A 193 4.28 -10.75 -3.36
C MET A 193 4.54 -12.22 -3.72
N MET A 194 4.80 -12.51 -5.00
CA MET A 194 5.00 -13.87 -5.52
C MET A 194 6.46 -14.34 -5.43
N TYR A 195 7.39 -13.41 -5.23
CA TYR A 195 8.83 -13.66 -5.08
C TYR A 195 9.24 -13.82 -3.61
N LEU A 196 8.46 -13.25 -2.69
CA LEU A 196 8.70 -13.32 -1.25
C LEU A 196 8.10 -14.58 -0.63
N THR A 197 8.84 -15.20 0.29
CA THR A 197 8.32 -16.27 1.13
C THR A 197 7.25 -15.76 2.09
N THR A 198 6.45 -16.67 2.68
CA THR A 198 5.46 -16.30 3.71
C THR A 198 6.11 -15.51 4.85
N GLU A 199 7.29 -15.93 5.32
CA GLU A 199 7.98 -15.28 6.43
C GLU A 199 8.52 -13.89 6.06
N GLU A 200 9.05 -13.72 4.85
CA GLU A 200 9.48 -12.41 4.37
C GLU A 200 8.29 -11.44 4.24
N ARG A 201 7.13 -11.93 3.78
CA ARG A 201 5.90 -11.12 3.73
C ARG A 201 5.40 -10.73 5.13
N LYS A 202 5.53 -11.62 6.11
CA LYS A 202 5.24 -11.31 7.53
C LYS A 202 6.18 -10.22 8.05
N GLN A 203 7.47 -10.30 7.72
CA GLN A 203 8.45 -9.29 8.09
C GLN A 203 8.15 -7.93 7.46
N VAL A 204 7.85 -7.88 6.15
CA VAL A 204 7.45 -6.64 5.46
C VAL A 204 6.20 -6.03 6.10
N ALA A 205 5.22 -6.86 6.42
CA ALA A 205 3.99 -6.44 7.08
C ALA A 205 4.26 -5.85 8.48
N GLU A 206 5.06 -6.53 9.30
CA GLU A 206 5.45 -6.07 10.64
C GLU A 206 6.17 -4.72 10.59
N VAL A 207 7.15 -4.60 9.69
CA VAL A 207 7.87 -3.34 9.49
C VAL A 207 6.88 -2.25 9.09
N THR A 208 6.06 -2.46 8.07
CA THR A 208 5.13 -1.44 7.56
C THR A 208 4.12 -0.99 8.61
N VAL A 209 3.51 -1.92 9.36
CA VAL A 209 2.54 -1.61 10.43
C VAL A 209 3.24 -0.83 11.55
N LYS A 210 4.41 -1.30 11.98
CA LYS A 210 5.21 -0.65 13.01
C LYS A 210 5.65 0.75 12.59
N THR A 211 6.12 0.92 11.35
CA THR A 211 6.54 2.23 10.82
C THR A 211 5.34 3.14 10.77
N SER A 212 4.22 2.73 10.17
CA SER A 212 3.03 3.57 10.10
C SER A 212 2.60 4.05 11.49
N ASN A 213 2.64 3.16 12.49
CA ASN A 213 2.31 3.48 13.88
C ASN A 213 0.94 4.17 14.01
N GLY A 214 -0.01 3.75 13.16
CA GLY A 214 -1.35 4.30 13.08
C GLY A 214 -1.45 5.72 12.53
N ARG A 215 -0.39 6.31 11.94
CA ARG A 215 -0.46 7.64 11.29
C ARG A 215 -1.30 7.60 10.01
N VAL A 216 -1.17 6.52 9.24
CA VAL A 216 -2.04 6.19 8.12
C VAL A 216 -2.46 4.71 8.23
N PRO A 217 -3.63 4.32 7.71
CA PRO A 217 -4.01 2.92 7.68
C PRO A 217 -3.01 2.08 6.87
N VAL A 218 -2.80 0.84 7.30
CA VAL A 218 -2.02 -0.18 6.58
C VAL A 218 -2.93 -1.34 6.23
N PHE A 219 -3.16 -1.53 4.92
CA PHE A 219 -3.89 -2.66 4.39
C PHE A 219 -2.91 -3.67 3.79
N ILE A 220 -2.71 -4.81 4.45
CA ILE A 220 -1.72 -5.79 3.99
C ILE A 220 -2.30 -6.66 2.89
N HIS A 221 -1.56 -6.84 1.81
CA HIS A 221 -1.94 -7.83 0.81
C HIS A 221 -1.61 -9.26 1.27
N VAL A 222 -2.61 -10.14 1.31
CA VAL A 222 -2.47 -11.52 1.87
C VAL A 222 -2.68 -12.64 0.86
N GLY A 223 -2.88 -12.33 -0.43
CA GLY A 223 -3.04 -13.36 -1.46
C GLY A 223 -1.85 -14.30 -1.55
N GLY A 224 -2.07 -15.60 -1.44
CA GLY A 224 -1.04 -16.65 -1.55
C GLY A 224 -1.33 -17.67 -2.65
N TRP A 225 -0.43 -18.64 -2.81
CA TRP A 225 -0.55 -19.72 -3.80
C TRP A 225 -1.74 -20.66 -3.54
N ASN A 226 -2.15 -20.74 -2.28
CA ASN A 226 -3.27 -21.57 -1.85
C ASN A 226 -4.03 -20.87 -0.71
N GLN A 227 -5.20 -21.42 -0.42
CA GLN A 227 -6.10 -20.87 0.61
C GLN A 227 -5.48 -20.88 2.00
N ALA A 228 -4.74 -21.94 2.37
CA ALA A 228 -4.13 -22.04 3.70
C ALA A 228 -3.09 -20.94 3.93
N GLN A 229 -2.23 -20.68 2.94
CA GLN A 229 -1.24 -19.60 3.00
C GLN A 229 -1.91 -18.22 3.07
N THR A 230 -3.01 -18.03 2.32
CA THR A 230 -3.78 -16.77 2.36
C THR A 230 -4.37 -16.52 3.75
N ILE A 231 -4.94 -17.56 4.36
CA ILE A 231 -5.48 -17.52 5.72
C ILE A 231 -4.36 -17.26 6.75
N GLU A 232 -3.21 -17.92 6.60
CA GLU A 232 -2.06 -17.71 7.48
C GLU A 232 -1.59 -16.24 7.47
N LEU A 233 -1.46 -15.65 6.29
CA LEU A 233 -1.08 -14.25 6.14
C LEU A 233 -2.17 -13.28 6.63
N ALA A 234 -3.45 -13.62 6.43
CA ALA A 234 -4.59 -12.86 6.95
C ALA A 234 -4.61 -12.82 8.48
N GLN A 235 -4.42 -13.97 9.12
CA GLN A 235 -4.32 -14.09 10.57
C GLN A 235 -3.11 -13.35 11.12
N HIS A 236 -1.96 -13.45 10.44
CA HIS A 236 -0.77 -12.69 10.80
C HIS A 236 -1.03 -11.18 10.78
N ALA A 237 -1.60 -10.67 9.68
CA ALA A 237 -1.93 -9.25 9.51
C ALA A 237 -2.84 -8.73 10.65
N ALA A 238 -3.87 -9.51 11.03
CA ALA A 238 -4.74 -9.17 12.16
C ALA A 238 -3.98 -9.17 13.50
N ASN A 239 -3.13 -10.17 13.74
CA ASN A 239 -2.38 -10.32 14.99
C ASN A 239 -1.35 -9.21 15.23
N ILE A 240 -0.69 -8.73 14.18
CA ILE A 240 0.29 -7.64 14.29
C ILE A 240 -0.35 -6.25 14.29
N GLY A 241 -1.68 -6.19 14.12
CA GLY A 241 -2.44 -4.97 14.26
C GLY A 241 -2.52 -4.07 13.02
N ALA A 242 -2.54 -4.66 11.82
CA ALA A 242 -2.93 -3.92 10.63
C ALA A 242 -4.37 -3.40 10.73
N ASP A 243 -4.73 -2.44 9.87
CA ASP A 243 -6.10 -1.89 9.83
C ASP A 243 -7.03 -2.75 8.95
N GLY A 244 -6.45 -3.54 8.05
CA GLY A 244 -7.17 -4.50 7.26
C GLY A 244 -6.28 -5.26 6.29
N ILE A 245 -6.91 -6.03 5.41
CA ILE A 245 -6.24 -6.82 4.38
C ILE A 245 -6.86 -6.61 3.01
N GLY A 246 -6.05 -6.76 1.98
CA GLY A 246 -6.54 -6.92 0.62
C GLY A 246 -6.29 -8.33 0.11
N VAL A 247 -7.34 -8.95 -0.42
CA VAL A 247 -7.32 -10.35 -0.85
C VAL A 247 -7.50 -10.38 -2.36
N VAL A 248 -6.41 -10.67 -3.08
CA VAL A 248 -6.46 -10.85 -4.54
C VAL A 248 -7.20 -12.12 -4.84
N THR A 249 -7.99 -12.09 -5.91
CA THR A 249 -8.57 -13.29 -6.51
C THR A 249 -7.51 -14.37 -6.70
N PRO A 250 -7.78 -15.64 -6.32
CA PRO A 250 -6.91 -16.76 -6.64
C PRO A 250 -6.48 -16.70 -8.11
N SER A 251 -5.18 -16.66 -8.38
CA SER A 251 -4.68 -16.15 -9.66
C SER A 251 -4.39 -17.23 -10.70
N PHE A 252 -4.15 -18.47 -10.27
CA PHE A 252 -3.67 -19.54 -11.16
C PHE A 252 -4.77 -20.49 -11.66
N PHE A 253 -5.64 -21.01 -10.79
CA PHE A 253 -6.70 -21.95 -11.22
C PHE A 253 -7.98 -21.22 -11.58
N LYS A 254 -8.60 -21.52 -12.72
CA LYS A 254 -9.99 -21.07 -12.98
C LYS A 254 -10.94 -21.69 -11.95
N LEU A 255 -11.63 -20.83 -11.21
CA LEU A 255 -12.63 -21.20 -10.21
C LEU A 255 -14.03 -20.74 -10.69
N SER A 256 -15.07 -21.45 -10.26
CA SER A 256 -16.45 -20.98 -10.43
C SER A 256 -16.76 -19.87 -9.43
N ASP A 257 -17.79 -19.07 -9.69
CA ASP A 257 -18.27 -18.04 -8.75
C ASP A 257 -18.59 -18.63 -7.37
N GLN A 258 -19.12 -19.85 -7.32
CA GLN A 258 -19.33 -20.55 -6.05
C GLN A 258 -18.01 -20.83 -5.33
N ALA A 259 -16.99 -21.32 -6.03
CA ALA A 259 -15.70 -21.61 -5.41
C ALA A 259 -14.97 -20.33 -4.95
N LEU A 260 -15.10 -19.23 -5.70
CA LEU A 260 -14.59 -17.92 -5.30
C LEU A 260 -15.33 -17.39 -4.06
N PHE A 261 -16.65 -17.52 -4.02
CA PHE A 261 -17.45 -17.18 -2.84
C PHE A 261 -16.99 -17.96 -1.60
N GLU A 262 -16.86 -19.28 -1.68
CA GLU A 262 -16.39 -20.11 -0.56
C GLU A 262 -14.96 -19.73 -0.12
N PHE A 263 -14.08 -19.40 -1.07
CA PHE A 263 -12.73 -18.93 -0.76
C PHE A 263 -12.74 -17.62 0.04
N TYR A 264 -13.47 -16.60 -0.42
CA TYR A 264 -13.55 -15.32 0.27
C TYR A 264 -14.25 -15.45 1.62
N LYS A 265 -15.28 -16.29 1.71
CA LYS A 265 -15.95 -16.61 2.97
C LYS A 265 -14.98 -17.25 3.97
N ALA A 266 -14.18 -18.23 3.52
CA ALA A 266 -13.18 -18.86 4.38
C ALA A 266 -12.09 -17.89 4.87
N VAL A 267 -11.65 -16.94 4.03
CA VAL A 267 -10.70 -15.90 4.47
C VAL A 267 -11.38 -14.93 5.45
N SER A 268 -12.61 -14.51 5.18
CA SER A 268 -13.42 -13.65 6.06
C SER A 268 -13.63 -14.25 7.44
N GLU A 269 -13.94 -15.55 7.52
CA GLU A 269 -14.17 -16.27 8.78
C GLU A 269 -12.86 -16.55 9.54
N SER A 270 -11.70 -16.39 8.91
CA SER A 270 -10.40 -16.68 9.51
C SER A 270 -9.81 -15.54 10.35
N VAL A 271 -10.41 -14.35 10.28
CA VAL A 271 -9.98 -13.13 10.98
C VAL A 271 -11.13 -12.57 11.83
N PRO A 272 -10.88 -11.66 12.80
CA PRO A 272 -11.95 -11.04 13.59
C PRO A 272 -13.06 -10.40 12.74
N LYS A 273 -14.29 -10.42 13.24
CA LYS A 273 -15.47 -9.92 12.50
C LYS A 273 -15.45 -8.42 12.23
N ASP A 274 -14.64 -7.67 12.95
CA ASP A 274 -14.41 -6.23 12.82
C ASP A 274 -13.14 -5.90 12.01
N PHE A 275 -12.38 -6.91 11.58
CA PHE A 275 -11.16 -6.72 10.79
C PHE A 275 -11.48 -6.57 9.29
N SER A 276 -11.14 -5.41 8.72
CA SER A 276 -11.58 -5.01 7.38
C SER A 276 -10.90 -5.80 6.25
N ILE A 277 -11.70 -6.21 5.26
CA ILE A 277 -11.24 -6.95 4.07
C ILE A 277 -11.65 -6.20 2.80
N TYR A 278 -10.67 -5.96 1.93
CA TYR A 278 -10.90 -5.54 0.55
C TYR A 278 -10.75 -6.70 -0.41
N LEU A 279 -11.74 -6.89 -1.27
CA LEU A 279 -11.59 -7.70 -2.46
C LEU A 279 -10.59 -7.03 -3.40
N TYR A 280 -9.77 -7.81 -4.10
CA TYR A 280 -8.87 -7.28 -5.11
C TYR A 280 -9.02 -8.08 -6.41
N ALA A 281 -9.60 -7.44 -7.41
CA ALA A 281 -9.74 -7.98 -8.76
C ALA A 281 -8.69 -7.35 -9.68
N ILE A 282 -7.87 -8.20 -10.31
CA ILE A 282 -6.88 -7.82 -11.32
C ILE A 282 -6.94 -8.79 -12.50
N PRO A 283 -8.02 -8.77 -13.29
CA PRO A 283 -8.28 -9.80 -14.31
C PRO A 283 -7.21 -9.93 -15.41
N GLN A 284 -6.33 -8.93 -15.58
CA GLN A 284 -5.17 -9.03 -16.47
C GLN A 284 -3.97 -9.81 -15.87
N CYS A 285 -3.94 -10.00 -14.54
CA CYS A 285 -2.89 -10.75 -13.83
C CYS A 285 -3.41 -12.00 -13.09
N ALA A 286 -4.73 -12.14 -12.92
CA ALA A 286 -5.37 -13.29 -12.29
C ALA A 286 -6.43 -13.90 -13.24
N VAL A 287 -6.49 -15.22 -13.35
CA VAL A 287 -7.51 -15.92 -14.18
C VAL A 287 -8.96 -15.63 -13.75
N ASN A 288 -9.14 -15.33 -12.46
CA ASN A 288 -10.45 -15.11 -11.86
C ASN A 288 -10.72 -13.60 -11.78
N ASP A 289 -11.87 -13.17 -12.29
CA ASP A 289 -12.41 -11.83 -12.10
C ASP A 289 -13.51 -11.87 -11.03
N ILE A 290 -13.91 -10.71 -10.49
CA ILE A 290 -15.05 -10.58 -9.58
C ILE A 290 -16.17 -9.84 -10.31
N THR A 291 -17.31 -10.49 -10.49
CA THR A 291 -18.53 -9.87 -11.03
C THR A 291 -19.24 -9.04 -9.96
N PRO A 292 -20.05 -8.02 -10.33
CA PRO A 292 -20.83 -7.26 -9.35
C PRO A 292 -21.75 -8.15 -8.52
N GLU A 293 -22.34 -9.18 -9.15
CA GLU A 293 -23.22 -10.12 -8.47
C GLU A 293 -22.45 -10.97 -7.45
N LEU A 294 -21.23 -11.40 -7.77
CA LEU A 294 -20.37 -12.14 -6.84
C LEU A 294 -19.90 -11.24 -5.69
N ALA A 295 -19.45 -10.01 -6.00
CA ALA A 295 -19.05 -9.05 -4.97
C ALA A 295 -20.21 -8.72 -4.02
N ALA A 296 -21.42 -8.48 -4.55
CA ALA A 296 -22.62 -8.24 -3.75
C ALA A 296 -22.94 -9.41 -2.83
N ARG A 297 -22.87 -10.63 -3.35
CA ARG A 297 -23.10 -11.85 -2.56
C ARG A 297 -22.05 -12.04 -1.47
N ILE A 298 -20.77 -11.79 -1.77
CA ILE A 298 -19.70 -11.85 -0.76
C ILE A 298 -19.93 -10.79 0.31
N ALA A 299 -20.24 -9.54 -0.08
CA ALA A 299 -20.53 -8.47 0.86
C ALA A 299 -21.75 -8.80 1.74
N GLU A 300 -22.83 -9.36 1.20
CA GLU A 300 -24.01 -9.71 2.00
C GLU A 300 -23.70 -10.76 3.09
N GLU A 301 -22.91 -11.78 2.75
CA GLU A 301 -22.61 -12.92 3.64
C GLU A 301 -21.36 -12.72 4.52
N CYS A 302 -20.49 -11.78 4.16
CA CYS A 302 -19.24 -11.48 4.86
C CYS A 302 -19.20 -9.99 5.22
N PRO A 303 -19.77 -9.57 6.37
CA PRO A 303 -19.90 -8.16 6.74
C PRO A 303 -18.58 -7.40 6.80
N ASN A 304 -17.49 -8.09 7.19
CA ASN A 304 -16.14 -7.55 7.26
C ASN A 304 -15.46 -7.37 5.89
N VAL A 305 -16.09 -7.82 4.79
CA VAL A 305 -15.72 -7.43 3.43
C VAL A 305 -16.37 -6.08 3.13
N VAL A 306 -15.56 -5.02 3.18
CA VAL A 306 -16.03 -3.62 3.19
C VAL A 306 -15.86 -2.91 1.85
N GLY A 307 -15.08 -3.48 0.92
CA GLY A 307 -14.87 -2.86 -0.38
C GLY A 307 -14.12 -3.72 -1.39
N ILE A 308 -13.85 -3.13 -2.55
CA ILE A 308 -13.09 -3.72 -3.65
C ILE A 308 -12.09 -2.73 -4.25
N LYS A 309 -10.86 -3.21 -4.47
CA LYS A 309 -9.94 -2.64 -5.45
C LYS A 309 -10.19 -3.31 -6.81
N TYR A 310 -10.69 -2.56 -7.78
CA TYR A 310 -10.87 -3.05 -9.15
C TYR A 310 -9.78 -2.50 -10.07
N SER A 311 -8.86 -3.37 -10.48
CA SER A 311 -7.61 -3.00 -11.13
C SER A 311 -7.62 -3.21 -12.65
N TYR A 312 -8.74 -2.93 -13.32
CA TYR A 312 -8.87 -3.03 -14.78
C TYR A 312 -9.70 -1.86 -15.32
N PRO A 313 -9.37 -1.28 -16.50
CA PRO A 313 -9.97 -0.04 -17.00
C PRO A 313 -11.40 -0.25 -17.56
N ASN A 314 -12.33 -0.64 -16.69
CA ASN A 314 -13.74 -0.85 -17.01
C ASN A 314 -14.63 -0.02 -16.07
N MET A 315 -14.86 1.24 -16.46
CA MET A 315 -15.63 2.18 -15.65
C MET A 315 -17.08 1.72 -15.41
N SER A 316 -17.70 1.03 -16.36
CA SER A 316 -19.05 0.49 -16.18
C SER A 316 -19.09 -0.57 -15.09
N ARG A 317 -18.09 -1.46 -15.04
CA ARG A 317 -17.96 -2.45 -13.96
C ARG A 317 -17.72 -1.78 -12.61
N ILE A 318 -16.86 -0.76 -12.56
CA ILE A 318 -16.56 0.03 -11.37
C ILE A 318 -17.83 0.69 -10.81
N GLN A 319 -18.66 1.33 -11.64
CA GLN A 319 -19.93 1.92 -11.19
C GLN A 319 -20.96 0.89 -10.72
N GLN A 320 -20.98 -0.31 -11.32
CA GLN A 320 -21.86 -1.38 -10.84
C GLN A 320 -21.47 -1.81 -9.41
N MET A 321 -20.18 -1.87 -9.10
CA MET A 321 -19.70 -2.17 -7.74
C MET A 321 -20.14 -1.11 -6.72
N MET A 322 -20.19 0.17 -7.12
CA MET A 322 -20.63 1.28 -6.24
C MET A 322 -22.10 1.19 -5.84
N THR A 323 -22.90 0.34 -6.47
CA THR A 323 -24.32 0.14 -6.11
C THR A 323 -24.52 -0.93 -5.02
N ILE A 324 -23.46 -1.64 -4.64
CA ILE A 324 -23.52 -2.70 -3.64
C ILE A 324 -23.79 -2.09 -2.26
N ARG A 325 -24.65 -2.74 -1.47
CA ARG A 325 -25.14 -2.26 -0.15
C ARG A 325 -25.64 -0.81 -0.22
N ASP A 326 -26.45 -0.50 -1.23
CA ASP A 326 -27.06 0.82 -1.43
C ASP A 326 -26.05 2.00 -1.46
N GLY A 327 -24.80 1.74 -1.86
CA GLY A 327 -23.74 2.75 -1.95
C GLY A 327 -22.75 2.74 -0.80
N GLU A 328 -22.90 1.83 0.18
CA GLU A 328 -21.99 1.74 1.33
C GLU A 328 -20.75 0.86 1.08
N PHE A 329 -20.68 0.16 -0.06
CA PHE A 329 -19.53 -0.69 -0.41
C PHE A 329 -18.42 0.14 -1.07
N SER A 330 -17.25 0.18 -0.45
CA SER A 330 -16.14 1.01 -0.93
C SER A 330 -15.54 0.51 -2.24
N VAL A 331 -15.26 1.41 -3.18
CA VAL A 331 -14.70 1.09 -4.51
C VAL A 331 -13.49 1.95 -4.82
N LEU A 332 -12.32 1.31 -4.91
CA LEU A 332 -11.06 1.90 -5.33
C LEU A 332 -10.69 1.44 -6.75
N CYS A 333 -10.27 2.37 -7.62
CA CYS A 333 -9.74 2.01 -8.93
C CYS A 333 -8.23 1.68 -8.86
N GLY A 334 -7.77 0.71 -9.66
CA GLY A 334 -6.33 0.49 -9.89
C GLY A 334 -5.73 1.24 -11.08
N PRO A 335 -6.44 1.43 -12.21
CA PRO A 335 -5.92 2.19 -13.34
C PRO A 335 -5.89 3.69 -13.03
N ASP A 336 -4.70 4.28 -13.04
CA ASP A 336 -4.48 5.66 -12.65
C ASP A 336 -5.19 6.68 -13.55
N GLU A 337 -5.43 6.33 -14.82
CA GLU A 337 -6.19 7.15 -15.76
C GLU A 337 -7.67 7.30 -15.40
N LEU A 338 -8.17 6.47 -14.47
CA LEU A 338 -9.55 6.49 -13.99
C LEU A 338 -9.72 7.16 -12.62
N PHE A 339 -8.66 7.68 -11.99
CA PHE A 339 -8.72 8.17 -10.61
C PHE A 339 -9.78 9.26 -10.41
N GLU A 340 -9.68 10.38 -11.13
CA GLU A 340 -10.62 11.51 -11.01
C GLU A 340 -12.08 11.08 -11.29
N VAL A 341 -12.29 10.33 -12.37
CA VAL A 341 -13.65 9.93 -12.80
C VAL A 341 -14.28 8.91 -11.86
N THR A 342 -13.47 8.03 -11.25
CA THR A 342 -13.92 7.08 -10.22
C THR A 342 -14.46 7.82 -9.01
N VAL A 343 -13.70 8.79 -8.50
CA VAL A 343 -14.13 9.55 -7.32
C VAL A 343 -15.35 10.43 -7.63
N CYS A 344 -15.37 11.08 -8.80
CA CYS A 344 -16.53 11.88 -9.21
C CYS A 344 -17.81 11.04 -9.40
N ALA A 345 -17.68 9.74 -9.67
CA ALA A 345 -18.81 8.82 -9.81
C ALA A 345 -19.29 8.23 -8.47
N GLY A 346 -18.65 8.57 -7.35
CA GLY A 346 -18.98 8.06 -6.01
C GLY A 346 -18.06 6.95 -5.51
N GLY A 347 -16.88 6.75 -6.12
CA GLY A 347 -15.84 5.87 -5.59
C GLY A 347 -14.91 6.56 -4.60
N ASP A 348 -14.14 5.75 -3.88
CA ASP A 348 -13.42 6.19 -2.69
C ASP A 348 -11.94 6.48 -2.95
N GLY A 349 -11.46 6.34 -4.19
CA GLY A 349 -10.10 6.73 -4.55
C GLY A 349 -9.37 5.76 -5.47
N THR A 350 -8.04 5.75 -5.37
CA THR A 350 -7.17 4.95 -6.23
C THR A 350 -6.13 4.16 -5.44
N VAL A 351 -5.76 2.99 -5.96
CA VAL A 351 -4.58 2.23 -5.51
C VAL A 351 -3.53 2.25 -6.62
N SER A 352 -2.57 3.15 -6.48
CA SER A 352 -1.67 3.55 -7.57
C SER A 352 -0.22 3.17 -7.32
N GLY A 353 0.37 2.33 -8.17
CA GLY A 353 1.81 2.07 -8.12
C GLY A 353 2.67 3.31 -8.35
N ASN A 354 2.23 4.22 -9.21
CA ASN A 354 2.94 5.47 -9.51
C ASN A 354 2.93 6.46 -8.33
N SER A 355 1.94 6.35 -7.44
CA SER A 355 1.84 7.22 -6.27
C SER A 355 3.02 7.10 -5.31
N GLN A 356 3.81 6.02 -5.37
CA GLN A 356 5.02 5.96 -4.55
C GLN A 356 6.23 6.68 -5.15
N CYS A 357 6.23 6.90 -6.47
CA CYS A 357 7.28 7.61 -7.18
C CYS A 357 7.06 9.12 -7.15
N ILE A 358 5.81 9.56 -7.26
CA ILE A 358 5.39 10.97 -7.28
C ILE A 358 4.21 11.23 -6.32
N PRO A 359 4.37 10.93 -5.01
CA PRO A 359 3.28 10.96 -4.04
C PRO A 359 2.59 12.32 -3.93
N GLU A 360 3.34 13.42 -4.04
CA GLU A 360 2.80 14.77 -3.96
C GLU A 360 1.83 15.08 -5.11
N HIS A 361 2.07 14.52 -6.30
CA HIS A 361 1.18 14.69 -7.46
C HIS A 361 -0.17 14.01 -7.22
N TYR A 362 -0.16 12.78 -6.71
CA TYR A 362 -1.39 12.05 -6.40
C TYR A 362 -2.10 12.66 -5.18
N ALA A 363 -1.38 13.07 -4.14
CA ALA A 363 -1.93 13.79 -3.00
C ALA A 363 -2.57 15.13 -3.43
N ALA A 364 -1.95 15.87 -4.36
CA ALA A 364 -2.50 17.09 -4.91
C ALA A 364 -3.76 16.85 -5.75
N LEU A 365 -3.77 15.80 -6.59
CA LEU A 365 -4.95 15.42 -7.38
C LEU A 365 -6.11 15.05 -6.45
N TRP A 366 -5.83 14.24 -5.43
CA TRP A 366 -6.79 13.88 -4.41
C TRP A 366 -7.37 15.10 -3.67
N LYS A 367 -6.50 15.99 -3.19
CA LYS A 367 -6.91 17.23 -2.51
C LYS A 367 -7.73 18.15 -3.41
N ALA A 368 -7.40 18.23 -4.70
CA ALA A 368 -8.18 18.99 -5.67
C ALA A 368 -9.61 18.43 -5.83
N ILE A 369 -9.75 17.11 -5.88
CA ILE A 369 -11.06 16.44 -5.93
C ILE A 369 -11.86 16.70 -4.64
N GLN A 370 -11.23 16.56 -3.45
CA GLN A 370 -11.88 16.82 -2.16
C GLN A 370 -12.38 18.27 -2.04
N ASN A 371 -11.59 19.23 -2.51
CA ASN A 371 -11.94 20.65 -2.53
C ASN A 371 -12.96 21.02 -3.61
N LYS A 372 -13.40 20.05 -4.43
CA LYS A 372 -14.27 20.25 -5.61
C LYS A 372 -13.67 21.23 -6.63
N ASP A 373 -12.34 21.33 -6.69
CA ASP A 373 -11.59 22.07 -7.71
C ASP A 373 -11.36 21.16 -8.92
N TYR A 374 -12.44 20.90 -9.66
CA TYR A 374 -12.42 20.00 -10.81
C TYR A 374 -11.50 20.49 -11.94
N ASP A 375 -11.25 21.80 -12.05
CA ASP A 375 -10.32 22.34 -13.05
C ASP A 375 -8.85 21.99 -12.72
N LEU A 376 -8.46 22.06 -11.44
CA LEU A 376 -7.16 21.58 -10.98
C LEU A 376 -7.07 20.05 -11.07
N ALA A 377 -8.12 19.33 -10.65
CA ALA A 377 -8.17 17.87 -10.70
C ALA A 377 -7.98 17.35 -12.13
N THR A 378 -8.76 17.84 -13.10
CA THR A 378 -8.62 17.44 -14.51
C THR A 378 -7.24 17.77 -15.08
N ARG A 379 -6.64 18.89 -14.67
CA ARG A 379 -5.27 19.25 -15.09
C ARG A 379 -4.24 18.25 -14.56
N LEU A 380 -4.35 17.85 -13.30
CA LEU A 380 -3.47 16.87 -12.68
C LEU A 380 -3.71 15.46 -13.24
N GLN A 381 -4.97 15.05 -13.45
CA GLN A 381 -5.32 13.77 -14.09
C GLN A 381 -4.73 13.63 -15.50
N ARG A 382 -4.74 14.69 -16.32
CA ARG A 382 -4.10 14.65 -17.66
C ARG A 382 -2.59 14.43 -17.59
N ARG A 383 -1.93 14.95 -16.55
CA ARG A 383 -0.50 14.68 -16.31
C ARG A 383 -0.28 13.22 -15.94
N THR A 384 -1.13 12.65 -15.10
CA THR A 384 -1.15 11.20 -14.81
C THR A 384 -1.25 10.37 -16.09
N ASN A 385 -2.18 10.70 -17.00
CA ASN A 385 -2.33 9.97 -18.25
C ASN A 385 -1.09 10.09 -19.16
N THR A 386 -0.47 11.28 -19.18
CA THR A 386 0.75 11.52 -19.98
C THR A 386 1.93 10.65 -19.51
N LEU A 387 2.03 10.44 -18.18
CA LEU A 387 3.01 9.57 -17.53
C LEU A 387 2.81 8.10 -17.95
N ASN A 388 1.56 7.65 -18.09
CA ASN A 388 1.23 6.26 -18.43
C ASN A 388 1.57 5.86 -19.89
N ASP A 389 1.72 6.82 -20.81
CA ASP A 389 1.69 6.54 -22.26
C ASP A 389 3.08 6.38 -22.97
N ILE A 390 4.23 6.29 -22.27
CA ILE A 390 5.57 6.49 -22.91
C ILE A 390 6.11 5.20 -23.61
N LEU A 391 6.01 5.11 -24.96
CA LEU A 391 6.81 4.31 -25.92
C LEU A 391 7.01 5.11 -27.25
N CYS A 392 8.16 4.94 -27.94
CA CYS A 392 8.72 5.76 -29.06
C CYS A 392 7.92 7.00 -29.48
N ARG A 393 8.29 8.13 -28.87
CA ARG A 393 7.43 9.29 -28.69
C ARG A 393 8.18 10.56 -29.07
N ALA A 394 7.62 11.38 -29.97
CA ALA A 394 7.98 12.78 -30.02
C ALA A 394 7.14 13.54 -28.99
N VAL A 395 7.79 14.33 -28.14
CA VAL A 395 7.12 15.24 -27.20
C VAL A 395 7.47 16.67 -27.49
N ILE A 396 6.48 17.56 -27.42
CA ILE A 396 6.72 19.01 -27.36
C ILE A 396 6.65 19.41 -25.91
N VAL A 397 7.73 19.99 -25.39
CA VAL A 397 7.87 20.35 -23.97
C VAL A 397 7.97 21.86 -23.83
N ASP A 398 7.20 22.42 -22.90
CA ASP A 398 7.31 23.81 -22.47
C ASP A 398 8.59 23.99 -21.65
N CYS A 399 9.54 24.79 -22.16
CA CYS A 399 10.84 24.99 -21.51
C CYS A 399 10.76 25.77 -20.18
N GLU A 400 9.68 26.49 -19.90
CA GLU A 400 9.55 27.26 -18.65
C GLU A 400 9.21 26.34 -17.47
N ASN A 401 8.46 25.27 -17.72
CA ASN A 401 7.87 24.45 -16.65
C ASN A 401 7.92 22.94 -16.87
N GLY A 402 8.53 22.46 -17.97
CA GLY A 402 8.70 21.04 -18.28
C GLY A 402 7.41 20.31 -18.69
N LYS A 403 6.30 21.03 -18.92
CA LYS A 403 5.03 20.40 -19.29
C LYS A 403 5.09 19.89 -20.73
N VAL A 404 4.72 18.62 -20.93
CA VAL A 404 4.45 18.07 -22.26
C VAL A 404 3.16 18.68 -22.81
N LEU A 405 3.27 19.42 -23.90
CA LEU A 405 2.16 20.07 -24.61
C LEU A 405 1.47 19.12 -25.59
N ALA A 406 2.23 18.21 -26.20
CA ALA A 406 1.71 17.15 -27.06
C ALA A 406 2.70 15.99 -27.15
N ALA A 407 2.17 14.82 -27.50
CA ALA A 407 2.93 13.62 -27.80
C ALA A 407 2.43 12.95 -29.10
N SER A 408 3.35 12.33 -29.83
CA SER A 408 3.04 11.49 -31.00
C SER A 408 3.90 10.23 -30.97
N VAL A 409 3.31 9.09 -31.34
CA VAL A 409 3.97 7.78 -31.37
C VAL A 409 3.79 7.14 -32.75
N LYS A 410 4.82 6.43 -33.24
CA LYS A 410 4.79 5.63 -34.47
C LYS A 410 5.71 4.43 -34.34
N ASN A 411 5.26 3.27 -34.81
CA ASN A 411 6.06 2.04 -34.85
C ASN A 411 7.04 2.05 -36.04
N TYR A 412 8.18 1.38 -35.90
CA TYR A 412 9.09 1.11 -37.02
C TYR A 412 8.45 0.15 -38.04
N GLU A 413 8.61 0.44 -39.33
CA GLU A 413 7.96 -0.29 -40.43
C GLU A 413 8.47 -1.75 -40.52
N HIS A 414 9.78 -1.93 -40.44
CA HIS A 414 10.44 -3.23 -40.58
C HIS A 414 10.66 -3.94 -39.24
N GLY A 415 10.61 -3.19 -38.13
CA GLY A 415 10.89 -3.73 -36.79
C GLY A 415 12.29 -4.35 -36.69
N VAL A 416 12.43 -5.36 -35.81
CA VAL A 416 13.71 -6.08 -35.62
C VAL A 416 13.88 -7.16 -36.69
N MET A 417 14.98 -7.09 -37.44
CA MET A 417 15.36 -8.00 -38.51
C MET A 417 16.43 -8.99 -38.04
N SER A 418 16.05 -10.27 -37.89
CA SER A 418 16.98 -11.37 -37.53
C SER A 418 17.18 -12.39 -38.65
N GLU A 419 16.23 -12.49 -39.59
CA GLU A 419 16.26 -13.51 -40.65
C GLU A 419 16.48 -12.96 -42.05
N ASN A 420 15.84 -11.84 -42.38
CA ASN A 420 15.84 -11.27 -43.72
C ASN A 420 16.04 -9.77 -43.63
N LEU A 421 16.81 -9.25 -44.57
CA LEU A 421 16.92 -7.82 -44.83
C LEU A 421 15.69 -7.32 -45.61
N PRO A 422 15.44 -6.01 -45.68
CA PRO A 422 14.32 -5.45 -46.44
C PRO A 422 14.33 -5.83 -47.93
N THR A 423 15.51 -6.16 -48.47
CA THR A 423 15.67 -6.66 -49.85
C THR A 423 15.24 -8.11 -50.05
N GLY A 424 14.95 -8.84 -48.97
CA GLY A 424 14.73 -10.29 -48.96
C GLY A 424 16.02 -11.12 -48.94
N ALA A 425 17.20 -10.48 -48.85
CA ALA A 425 18.45 -11.20 -48.62
C ALA A 425 18.44 -11.84 -47.24
N LYS A 426 18.89 -13.10 -47.17
CA LYS A 426 18.90 -13.88 -45.93
C LYS A 426 20.10 -13.53 -45.06
N ILE A 427 19.87 -13.48 -43.75
CA ILE A 427 20.88 -13.40 -42.70
C ILE A 427 21.17 -14.84 -42.25
N SER A 428 22.44 -15.24 -42.16
CA SER A 428 22.81 -16.62 -41.84
C SER A 428 23.88 -16.72 -40.76
N GLY A 429 23.55 -17.45 -39.68
CA GLY A 429 24.47 -17.86 -38.61
C GLY A 429 24.76 -16.77 -37.56
N GLY A 430 24.61 -17.08 -36.27
CA GLY A 430 24.82 -16.15 -35.16
C GLY A 430 23.53 -15.50 -34.63
N ASP A 431 23.59 -14.86 -33.45
CA ASP A 431 22.46 -14.15 -32.84
C ASP A 431 22.33 -12.72 -33.40
N TRP A 432 21.66 -12.61 -34.54
CA TRP A 432 21.43 -11.35 -35.24
C TRP A 432 20.21 -10.59 -34.73
N ALA A 433 20.38 -9.28 -34.50
CA ALA A 433 19.29 -8.35 -34.28
C ALA A 433 19.65 -7.05 -35.01
N LEU A 434 19.02 -6.84 -36.16
CA LEU A 434 19.26 -5.69 -37.01
C LEU A 434 18.02 -4.80 -37.09
N GLU A 435 18.19 -3.55 -37.49
CA GLU A 435 17.07 -2.64 -37.80
C GLU A 435 17.35 -1.85 -39.09
N ALA A 436 16.28 -1.37 -39.71
CA ALA A 436 16.32 -0.58 -40.93
C ALA A 436 16.47 0.90 -40.55
N PRO A 437 17.61 1.56 -40.85
CA PRO A 437 17.84 2.94 -40.45
C PRO A 437 16.85 3.94 -41.10
N GLU A 438 16.25 3.59 -42.23
CA GLU A 438 15.17 4.35 -42.86
C GLU A 438 13.94 4.51 -41.97
N ASP A 439 13.65 3.54 -41.10
CA ASP A 439 12.49 3.59 -40.20
C ASP A 439 12.66 4.68 -39.16
N TYR A 440 13.88 4.89 -38.67
CA TYR A 440 14.18 5.94 -37.71
C TYR A 440 13.91 7.32 -38.31
N ILE A 441 14.28 7.52 -39.58
CA ILE A 441 14.04 8.76 -40.31
C ILE A 441 12.54 9.00 -40.47
N ASP A 442 11.80 7.98 -40.92
CA ASP A 442 10.37 8.08 -41.16
C ASP A 442 9.57 8.33 -39.87
N VAL A 443 9.91 7.62 -38.79
CA VAL A 443 9.33 7.84 -37.45
C VAL A 443 9.61 9.26 -36.98
N LEU A 444 10.88 9.69 -36.97
CA LEU A 444 11.26 11.02 -36.50
C LEU A 444 10.53 12.13 -37.26
N ILE A 445 10.45 12.02 -38.59
CA ILE A 445 9.73 12.99 -39.43
C ILE A 445 8.25 13.02 -39.11
N THR A 446 7.63 11.84 -39.01
CA THR A 446 6.19 11.73 -38.82
C THR A 446 5.77 12.22 -37.44
N THR A 447 6.44 11.76 -36.39
CA THR A 447 6.05 12.03 -35.01
C THR A 447 6.35 13.46 -34.60
N VAL A 448 7.48 14.05 -35.04
CA VAL A 448 7.79 15.46 -34.74
C VAL A 448 6.75 16.39 -35.38
N LYS A 449 6.41 16.17 -36.66
CA LYS A 449 5.39 16.98 -37.34
C LYS A 449 4.04 16.91 -36.64
N ASP A 450 3.58 15.69 -36.35
CA ASP A 450 2.30 15.45 -35.70
C ASP A 450 2.28 16.04 -34.27
N ALA A 451 3.37 15.91 -33.51
CA ALA A 451 3.48 16.49 -32.17
C ALA A 451 3.47 18.03 -32.19
N VAL A 452 4.17 18.67 -33.13
CA VAL A 452 4.13 20.14 -33.29
C VAL A 452 2.72 20.61 -33.66
N GLU A 453 2.05 19.92 -34.58
CA GLU A 453 0.68 20.25 -34.98
C GLU A 453 -0.30 20.11 -33.81
N LYS A 454 -0.23 18.99 -33.07
CA LYS A 454 -1.06 18.74 -31.88
C LYS A 454 -0.81 19.75 -30.76
N ALA A 455 0.44 20.18 -30.58
CA ALA A 455 0.82 21.18 -29.57
C ALA A 455 0.27 22.57 -29.88
N LYS A 456 -0.14 22.84 -31.14
CA LYS A 456 -0.65 24.14 -31.61
C LYS A 456 0.32 25.31 -31.34
N VAL A 457 1.63 25.02 -31.35
CA VAL A 457 2.68 26.02 -31.19
C VAL A 457 3.24 26.44 -32.55
N SER A 458 3.78 27.65 -32.65
CA SER A 458 4.50 28.03 -33.87
C SER A 458 5.82 27.26 -33.92
N LYS A 459 6.26 26.86 -35.11
CA LYS A 459 7.62 26.31 -35.27
C LYS A 459 8.72 27.31 -34.86
N ARG A 460 8.40 28.60 -34.76
CA ARG A 460 9.30 29.65 -34.21
C ARG A 460 9.47 29.56 -32.69
N ASP A 461 8.53 28.94 -32.01
CA ASP A 461 8.56 28.75 -30.55
C ASP A 461 9.35 27.49 -30.18
N ILE A 462 9.67 26.63 -31.14
CA ILE A 462 10.57 25.49 -30.96
C ILE A 462 12.01 25.99 -30.98
N ILE A 463 12.65 26.03 -29.81
CA ILE A 463 13.99 26.59 -29.62
C ILE A 463 15.13 25.57 -29.72
N GLY A 464 14.82 24.28 -29.83
CA GLY A 464 15.82 23.21 -29.92
C GLY A 464 15.18 21.84 -30.06
N ILE A 465 16.01 20.84 -30.37
CA ILE A 465 15.60 19.43 -30.45
C ILE A 465 16.65 18.54 -29.76
N GLY A 466 16.17 17.58 -28.98
CA GLY A 466 16.98 16.54 -28.35
C GLY A 466 16.47 15.16 -28.77
N LEU A 467 17.33 14.16 -28.62
CA LEU A 467 17.02 12.77 -28.95
C LEU A 467 17.56 11.90 -27.82
N ASP A 468 16.76 10.91 -27.43
CA ASP A 468 17.25 9.73 -26.73
C ASP A 468 17.14 8.51 -27.67
N PHE A 469 17.98 7.50 -27.44
CA PHE A 469 17.99 6.31 -28.28
C PHE A 469 18.45 5.07 -27.51
N THR A 470 18.06 3.89 -28.01
CA THR A 470 18.59 2.62 -27.49
C THR A 470 20.12 2.58 -27.52
N SER A 471 20.73 2.00 -26.49
CA SER A 471 22.18 2.08 -26.28
C SER A 471 22.98 1.05 -27.09
N CYS A 472 24.11 1.44 -27.68
CA CYS A 472 24.93 0.57 -28.53
C CYS A 472 24.21 -0.03 -29.73
N THR A 473 23.39 0.78 -30.37
CA THR A 473 22.71 0.48 -31.63
C THR A 473 23.52 1.09 -32.77
N ILE A 474 24.45 0.33 -33.34
CA ILE A 474 25.51 0.86 -34.21
C ILE A 474 25.24 0.63 -35.70
N LEU A 475 25.74 1.49 -36.59
CA LEU A 475 25.67 1.30 -38.03
C LEU A 475 26.91 1.84 -38.77
N PRO A 476 27.35 1.19 -39.85
CA PRO A 476 28.37 1.74 -40.74
C PRO A 476 27.78 2.69 -41.78
N VAL A 477 28.43 3.83 -42.00
CA VAL A 477 28.01 4.85 -42.96
C VAL A 477 29.11 5.18 -43.97
N ASP A 478 28.73 5.65 -45.16
CA ASP A 478 29.66 6.16 -46.17
C ASP A 478 30.12 7.61 -45.89
N GLU A 479 31.00 8.14 -46.75
CA GLU A 479 31.52 9.52 -46.69
C GLU A 479 30.42 10.60 -46.75
N LYS A 480 29.19 10.25 -47.14
CA LYS A 480 28.03 11.13 -47.23
C LYS A 480 27.07 10.92 -46.06
N ASN A 481 27.52 10.21 -45.02
CA ASN A 481 26.74 9.85 -43.85
C ASN A 481 25.48 9.01 -44.17
N LYS A 482 25.49 8.29 -45.30
CA LYS A 482 24.42 7.35 -45.63
C LYS A 482 24.75 5.98 -45.07
N PRO A 483 23.79 5.29 -44.43
CA PRO A 483 23.96 3.90 -44.03
C PRO A 483 24.40 3.05 -45.22
N LEU A 484 25.43 2.21 -45.04
CA LEU A 484 25.97 1.42 -46.15
C LEU A 484 24.91 0.48 -46.75
N CYS A 485 23.97 -0.02 -45.94
CA CYS A 485 22.83 -0.81 -46.39
C CYS A 485 21.95 -0.11 -47.45
N SER A 486 21.98 1.23 -47.54
CA SER A 486 21.24 1.96 -48.58
C SER A 486 21.89 1.89 -49.97
N SER A 487 23.12 1.39 -50.05
CA SER A 487 23.85 1.27 -51.33
C SER A 487 23.52 -0.02 -52.06
N GLU A 488 23.51 0.03 -53.39
CA GLU A 488 23.27 -1.17 -54.23
C GLU A 488 24.30 -2.28 -53.96
N ARG A 489 25.51 -1.91 -53.54
CA ARG A 489 26.60 -2.83 -53.22
C ARG A 489 26.36 -3.62 -51.94
N PHE A 490 25.81 -2.99 -50.91
CA PHE A 490 25.72 -3.55 -49.55
C PHE A 490 24.29 -3.77 -49.05
N LYS A 491 23.26 -3.44 -49.84
CA LYS A 491 21.86 -3.66 -49.45
C LYS A 491 21.49 -5.11 -49.10
N ASN A 492 22.31 -6.08 -49.54
CA ASN A 492 22.15 -7.50 -49.25
C ASN A 492 23.17 -8.02 -48.21
N GLU A 493 23.98 -7.13 -47.62
CA GLU A 493 25.02 -7.47 -46.65
C GLU A 493 24.54 -7.15 -45.23
N PRO A 494 24.30 -8.14 -44.36
CA PRO A 494 23.80 -7.91 -43.00
C PRO A 494 24.67 -7.00 -42.14
N HIS A 495 26.00 -7.07 -42.28
CA HIS A 495 26.91 -6.21 -41.51
C HIS A 495 26.85 -4.74 -41.91
N ALA A 496 26.17 -4.40 -43.02
CA ALA A 496 25.97 -3.03 -43.47
C ALA A 496 24.74 -2.33 -42.87
N TYR A 497 23.89 -3.07 -42.14
CA TYR A 497 22.69 -2.56 -41.47
C TYR A 497 22.99 -2.14 -40.03
N VAL A 498 21.99 -1.54 -39.37
CA VAL A 498 22.05 -1.21 -37.95
C VAL A 498 22.12 -2.51 -37.14
N LYS A 499 23.14 -2.66 -36.29
CA LYS A 499 23.24 -3.70 -35.27
C LYS A 499 22.64 -3.18 -33.97
N LEU A 500 21.47 -3.69 -33.62
CA LEU A 500 20.70 -3.29 -32.45
C LEU A 500 21.45 -3.58 -31.14
N TRP A 501 21.08 -2.92 -30.04
CA TRP A 501 21.63 -3.17 -28.71
C TRP A 501 21.71 -4.66 -28.36
N LYS A 502 20.58 -5.37 -28.50
CA LYS A 502 20.41 -6.82 -28.25
C LYS A 502 21.07 -7.76 -29.27
N HIS A 503 21.95 -7.25 -30.14
CA HIS A 503 22.72 -8.08 -31.06
C HIS A 503 23.85 -8.81 -30.33
N HIS A 504 23.70 -10.13 -30.18
CA HIS A 504 24.63 -10.99 -29.45
C HIS A 504 25.62 -11.77 -30.36
N GLY A 505 25.51 -11.62 -31.68
CA GLY A 505 26.39 -12.28 -32.66
C GLY A 505 27.89 -12.02 -32.44
N ALA A 506 28.25 -10.95 -31.72
CA ALA A 506 29.63 -10.58 -31.39
C ALA A 506 30.22 -11.29 -30.15
N GLN A 507 29.57 -12.31 -29.58
CA GLN A 507 30.08 -13.04 -28.42
C GLN A 507 31.50 -13.65 -28.64
N PRO A 508 31.83 -14.26 -29.79
CA PRO A 508 33.19 -14.77 -30.03
C PRO A 508 34.26 -13.68 -29.99
N GLN A 509 33.92 -12.47 -30.46
CA GLN A 509 34.79 -11.30 -30.44
C GLN A 509 34.92 -10.74 -29.02
N THR A 510 33.84 -10.78 -28.24
CA THR A 510 33.82 -10.43 -26.81
C THR A 510 34.78 -11.31 -26.03
N ASP A 511 34.74 -12.63 -26.23
CA ASP A 511 35.64 -13.57 -25.56
C ASP A 511 37.12 -13.30 -25.91
N LYS A 512 37.40 -12.92 -27.15
CA LYS A 512 38.77 -12.55 -27.59
C LYS A 512 39.25 -11.29 -26.86
N ILE A 513 38.39 -10.27 -26.78
CA ILE A 513 38.66 -9.02 -26.07
C ILE A 513 38.92 -9.29 -24.58
N THR A 514 38.04 -10.06 -23.93
CA THR A 514 38.17 -10.42 -22.51
C THR A 514 39.48 -11.16 -22.22
N ARG A 515 39.82 -12.19 -23.02
CA ARG A 515 41.10 -12.93 -22.84
C ARG A 515 42.32 -12.04 -23.05
N LEU A 516 42.27 -11.09 -23.99
CA LEU A 516 43.38 -10.16 -24.20
C LEU A 516 43.54 -9.22 -23.01
N LEU A 517 42.43 -8.69 -22.47
CA LEU A 517 42.42 -7.85 -21.28
C LEU A 517 42.92 -8.60 -20.03
N GLU A 518 42.52 -9.86 -19.84
CA GLU A 518 43.02 -10.72 -18.77
C GLU A 518 44.53 -10.96 -18.90
N LYS A 519 45.00 -11.28 -20.12
CA LYS A 519 46.42 -11.48 -20.42
C LYS A 519 47.25 -10.21 -20.14
N ARG A 520 46.69 -9.03 -20.41
CA ARG A 520 47.32 -7.73 -20.15
C ARG A 520 47.18 -7.27 -18.69
N GLY A 521 46.35 -7.94 -17.88
CA GLY A 521 46.03 -7.49 -16.52
C GLY A 521 45.16 -6.23 -16.47
N GLU A 522 44.49 -5.91 -17.57
CA GLU A 522 43.73 -4.66 -17.78
C GLU A 522 42.23 -4.84 -17.59
N ILE A 523 41.72 -6.07 -17.40
CA ILE A 523 40.28 -6.35 -17.30
C ILE A 523 39.59 -5.55 -16.19
N ASN A 524 40.31 -5.26 -15.09
CA ASN A 524 39.81 -4.46 -13.95
C ASN A 524 40.08 -2.95 -14.10
N ASN A 525 40.35 -2.44 -15.30
CA ASN A 525 40.46 -1.00 -15.55
C ASN A 525 39.05 -0.39 -15.69
N ALA A 526 38.86 0.82 -15.16
CA ALA A 526 37.61 1.58 -15.25
C ALA A 526 37.03 1.67 -16.67
N GLN A 527 37.92 1.81 -17.66
CA GLN A 527 37.57 1.87 -19.09
C GLN A 527 36.87 0.61 -19.62
N TYR A 528 37.08 -0.54 -18.96
CA TYR A 528 36.63 -1.86 -19.42
C TYR A 528 35.64 -2.53 -18.46
N GLY A 529 35.39 -1.95 -17.28
CA GLY A 529 34.27 -2.31 -16.42
C GLY A 529 34.32 -3.71 -15.77
N GLY A 530 35.45 -4.43 -15.83
CA GLY A 530 35.60 -5.77 -15.25
C GLY A 530 34.99 -6.91 -16.07
N LYS A 531 33.97 -6.64 -16.91
CA LYS A 531 33.30 -7.62 -17.77
C LYS A 531 32.85 -6.97 -19.08
N ILE A 532 33.22 -7.57 -20.21
CA ILE A 532 32.87 -7.07 -21.54
C ILE A 532 31.56 -7.71 -22.01
N SER A 533 30.62 -6.89 -22.47
CA SER A 533 29.37 -7.34 -23.08
C SER A 533 29.50 -7.42 -24.61
N PRO A 534 28.90 -8.42 -25.29
CA PRO A 534 28.82 -8.46 -26.75
C PRO A 534 27.99 -7.33 -27.34
N GLU A 535 27.19 -6.66 -26.51
CA GLU A 535 26.38 -5.54 -26.91
C GLU A 535 27.21 -4.26 -27.09
N LEU A 536 28.48 -4.22 -26.65
CA LEU A 536 29.35 -3.05 -26.78
C LEU A 536 29.86 -2.83 -28.22
N MET A 537 30.29 -1.60 -28.50
CA MET A 537 30.64 -1.16 -29.86
C MET A 537 31.85 -1.92 -30.41
N LEU A 538 32.91 -2.08 -29.61
CA LEU A 538 34.16 -2.71 -30.06
C LEU A 538 33.96 -4.20 -30.45
N PRO A 539 33.26 -5.05 -29.66
CA PRO A 539 32.87 -6.38 -30.10
C PRO A 539 32.13 -6.39 -31.44
N LYS A 540 31.11 -5.54 -31.61
CA LYS A 540 30.31 -5.46 -32.85
C LYS A 540 31.14 -5.02 -34.05
N ILE A 541 32.06 -4.07 -33.86
CA ILE A 541 33.00 -3.64 -34.90
C ILE A 541 33.97 -4.76 -35.25
N LEU A 542 34.55 -5.43 -34.26
CA LEU A 542 35.46 -6.56 -34.49
C LEU A 542 34.75 -7.68 -35.25
N GLN A 543 33.45 -7.89 -35.01
CA GLN A 543 32.66 -8.83 -35.79
C GLN A 543 32.56 -8.42 -37.26
N ILE A 544 32.26 -7.14 -37.56
CA ILE A 544 32.26 -6.62 -38.95
C ILE A 544 33.63 -6.83 -39.59
N VAL A 545 34.72 -6.56 -38.87
CA VAL A 545 36.08 -6.69 -39.39
C VAL A 545 36.42 -8.14 -39.75
N GLU A 546 35.99 -9.09 -38.93
CA GLU A 546 36.29 -10.52 -39.13
C GLU A 546 35.40 -11.17 -40.18
N GLU A 547 34.13 -10.78 -40.23
CA GLU A 547 33.11 -11.46 -41.06
C GLU A 547 32.81 -10.74 -42.38
N ALA A 548 32.91 -9.40 -42.41
CA ALA A 548 32.67 -8.56 -43.58
C ALA A 548 33.68 -7.41 -43.70
N PRO A 549 34.99 -7.71 -43.83
CA PRO A 549 36.05 -6.70 -43.85
C PRO A 549 35.88 -5.65 -44.95
N GLU A 550 35.20 -5.97 -46.05
CA GLU A 550 34.84 -5.02 -47.11
C GLU A 550 33.80 -3.98 -46.69
N VAL A 551 32.91 -4.29 -45.74
CA VAL A 551 31.99 -3.33 -45.12
C VAL A 551 32.79 -2.38 -44.24
N TYR A 552 33.65 -2.91 -43.37
CA TYR A 552 34.52 -2.09 -42.51
C TYR A 552 35.41 -1.15 -43.33
N LYS A 553 36.00 -1.65 -44.43
CA LYS A 553 36.83 -0.84 -45.34
C LYS A 553 36.03 0.21 -46.09
N ALA A 554 34.76 -0.06 -46.41
CA ALA A 554 33.91 0.87 -47.12
C ALA A 554 33.25 1.92 -46.20
N ALA A 555 33.14 1.63 -44.90
CA ALA A 555 32.63 2.57 -43.92
C ALA A 555 33.60 3.76 -43.78
N ASP A 556 33.09 4.98 -43.90
CA ASP A 556 33.78 6.20 -43.47
C ASP A 556 33.74 6.28 -41.95
N GLN A 557 32.56 6.02 -41.37
CA GLN A 557 32.37 5.99 -39.92
C GLN A 557 31.51 4.80 -39.49
N ILE A 558 31.71 4.37 -38.25
CA ILE A 558 30.78 3.47 -37.55
C ILE A 558 30.23 4.26 -36.37
N LEU A 559 28.92 4.49 -36.38
CA LEU A 559 28.25 5.42 -35.47
C LEU A 559 27.22 4.70 -34.61
N GLU A 560 26.88 5.30 -33.48
CA GLU A 560 25.61 5.01 -32.81
C GLU A 560 24.47 5.60 -33.62
N ALA A 561 23.30 4.96 -33.65
CA ALA A 561 22.16 5.42 -34.43
C ALA A 561 21.69 6.82 -34.01
N GLY A 562 21.72 7.10 -32.71
CA GLY A 562 21.41 8.43 -32.20
C GLY A 562 22.46 9.49 -32.57
N ASP A 563 23.76 9.15 -32.54
CA ASP A 563 24.80 10.02 -33.09
C ASP A 563 24.54 10.25 -34.59
N TRP A 564 24.30 9.21 -35.38
CA TRP A 564 24.01 9.31 -36.81
C TRP A 564 22.82 10.22 -37.14
N LEU A 565 21.72 10.14 -36.40
CA LEU A 565 20.57 11.02 -36.57
C LEU A 565 20.93 12.48 -36.27
N THR A 566 21.69 12.75 -35.21
CA THR A 566 22.16 14.11 -34.92
C THR A 566 23.17 14.62 -35.96
N GLN A 567 24.03 13.76 -36.50
CA GLN A 567 24.91 14.09 -37.63
C GLN A 567 24.11 14.38 -38.90
N CYS A 568 23.03 13.63 -39.17
CA CYS A 568 22.13 13.91 -40.28
C CYS A 568 21.48 15.29 -40.12
N MET A 569 20.99 15.60 -38.92
CA MET A 569 20.34 16.87 -38.60
C MET A 569 21.29 18.07 -38.63
N THR A 570 22.58 17.90 -38.34
CA THR A 570 23.51 19.03 -38.13
C THR A 570 24.67 19.11 -39.12
N GLY A 571 25.04 18.00 -39.75
CA GLY A 571 26.29 17.84 -40.51
C GLY A 571 27.56 17.74 -39.64
N SER A 572 27.41 17.77 -38.32
CA SER A 572 28.52 17.67 -37.36
C SER A 572 29.00 16.22 -37.22
N LYS A 573 30.30 16.01 -37.05
CA LYS A 573 30.89 14.67 -36.74
C LYS A 573 31.04 14.42 -35.23
N LYS A 574 30.48 15.30 -34.40
CA LYS A 574 30.49 15.19 -32.94
C LYS A 574 29.72 13.96 -32.45
N ARG A 575 30.11 13.45 -31.29
CA ARG A 575 29.50 12.26 -30.66
C ARG A 575 29.13 12.54 -29.21
N ALA A 576 28.05 11.93 -28.74
CA ALA A 576 27.64 12.09 -27.35
C ALA A 576 28.59 11.33 -26.39
N ALA A 577 28.99 12.00 -25.31
CA ALA A 577 29.80 11.42 -24.25
C ALA A 577 29.12 10.23 -23.56
N ASP A 578 27.78 10.26 -23.50
CA ASP A 578 26.97 9.19 -22.92
C ASP A 578 27.16 7.88 -23.69
N LEU A 579 26.87 7.91 -25.00
CA LEU A 579 27.06 6.77 -25.88
C LEU A 579 28.53 6.33 -25.95
N ALA A 580 29.46 7.28 -26.09
CA ALA A 580 30.89 6.98 -26.19
C ALA A 580 31.43 6.32 -24.92
N GLY A 581 31.03 6.82 -23.75
CA GLY A 581 31.50 6.37 -22.44
C GLY A 581 31.01 4.99 -22.08
N TYR A 582 29.69 4.80 -22.06
CA TYR A 582 29.10 3.54 -21.59
C TYR A 582 29.24 2.40 -22.59
N LYS A 583 29.25 2.70 -23.89
CA LYS A 583 29.10 1.67 -24.93
C LYS A 583 30.28 1.54 -25.89
N ALA A 584 31.17 2.54 -25.94
CA ALA A 584 32.34 2.54 -26.83
C ALA A 584 33.71 2.54 -26.13
N MET A 585 33.74 2.29 -24.81
CA MET A 585 34.98 2.23 -24.01
C MET A 585 35.81 3.52 -24.06
N TRP A 586 35.14 4.66 -24.26
CA TRP A 586 35.80 5.96 -24.16
C TRP A 586 35.90 6.39 -22.70
N ASN A 587 37.06 6.91 -22.33
CA ASN A 587 37.27 7.52 -21.02
C ASN A 587 37.74 8.97 -21.20
N GLN A 588 37.27 9.86 -20.34
CA GLN A 588 37.55 11.29 -20.45
C GLN A 588 39.04 11.64 -20.37
N GLU A 589 39.83 10.88 -19.61
CA GLU A 589 41.27 11.10 -19.46
C GLU A 589 42.11 10.32 -20.47
N LYS A 590 41.70 9.08 -20.77
CA LYS A 590 42.51 8.13 -21.56
C LYS A 590 42.10 8.05 -23.03
N GLY A 591 40.95 8.61 -23.40
CA GLY A 591 40.34 8.46 -24.72
C GLY A 591 39.81 7.04 -24.94
N TYR A 592 39.83 6.60 -26.20
CA TYR A 592 39.45 5.24 -26.61
C TYR A 592 40.56 4.21 -26.29
N PRO A 593 40.29 2.90 -26.45
CA PRO A 593 41.32 1.87 -26.28
C PRO A 593 42.54 2.14 -27.18
N PRO A 594 43.79 1.93 -26.69
CA PRO A 594 44.99 2.36 -27.38
C PRO A 594 45.31 1.50 -28.61
N LYS A 595 46.12 2.05 -29.53
CA LYS A 595 46.44 1.39 -30.82
C LYS A 595 47.05 0.01 -30.67
N ASP A 596 47.95 -0.18 -29.72
CA ASP A 596 48.63 -1.45 -29.49
C ASP A 596 47.64 -2.53 -29.03
N PHE A 597 46.65 -2.16 -28.21
CA PHE A 597 45.56 -3.05 -27.81
C PHE A 597 44.73 -3.45 -29.03
N LEU A 598 44.35 -2.48 -29.86
CA LEU A 598 43.55 -2.72 -31.07
C LEU A 598 44.31 -3.53 -32.12
N GLU A 599 45.61 -3.27 -32.31
CA GLU A 599 46.49 -4.03 -33.20
C GLU A 599 46.67 -5.48 -32.76
N GLU A 600 46.77 -5.74 -31.45
CA GLU A 600 46.82 -7.10 -30.90
C GLU A 600 45.52 -7.89 -31.11
N LEU A 601 44.36 -7.21 -31.16
CA LEU A 601 43.10 -7.86 -31.58
C LEU A 601 43.15 -8.20 -33.07
N THR A 602 43.48 -7.21 -33.90
CA THR A 602 43.73 -7.40 -35.34
C THR A 602 44.38 -6.14 -35.95
N PRO A 603 45.33 -6.27 -36.88
CA PRO A 603 45.96 -5.12 -37.55
C PRO A 603 44.97 -4.19 -38.30
N LEU A 604 43.75 -4.68 -38.62
CA LEU A 604 42.72 -3.84 -39.26
C LEU A 604 42.09 -2.82 -38.30
N LEU A 605 42.21 -3.02 -36.99
CA LEU A 605 41.69 -2.10 -35.98
C LEU A 605 42.74 -1.10 -35.47
N THR A 606 44.01 -1.20 -35.88
CA THR A 606 45.11 -0.34 -35.41
C THR A 606 44.78 1.15 -35.47
N ASN A 607 44.06 1.60 -36.50
CA ASN A 607 43.64 2.98 -36.66
C ASN A 607 42.11 3.16 -36.55
N LEU A 608 41.41 2.26 -35.84
CA LEU A 608 39.95 2.31 -35.72
C LEU A 608 39.46 3.70 -35.27
N VAL A 609 40.13 4.25 -34.26
CA VAL A 609 39.74 5.52 -33.65
C VAL A 609 39.86 6.66 -34.64
N GLU A 610 40.98 6.77 -35.37
CA GLU A 610 41.20 7.89 -36.30
C GLU A 610 40.49 7.73 -37.65
N GLU A 611 40.27 6.50 -38.10
CA GLU A 611 39.74 6.24 -39.43
C GLU A 611 38.24 5.99 -39.46
N LYS A 612 37.61 5.64 -38.33
CA LYS A 612 36.20 5.22 -38.28
C LYS A 612 35.40 5.85 -37.14
N LEU A 613 36.05 6.30 -36.09
CA LEU A 613 35.40 6.98 -34.96
C LEU A 613 35.75 8.47 -34.98
N SER A 614 35.09 9.25 -34.11
CA SER A 614 35.37 10.65 -33.90
C SER A 614 35.73 10.85 -32.44
N GLU A 615 36.79 11.62 -32.19
CA GLU A 615 37.22 12.03 -30.84
C GLU A 615 36.61 13.38 -30.41
N ASP A 616 35.80 14.01 -31.27
CA ASP A 616 35.05 15.23 -30.93
C ASP A 616 33.81 14.84 -30.12
N ILE A 617 34.00 14.68 -28.82
CA ILE A 617 32.98 14.25 -27.87
C ILE A 617 32.31 15.47 -27.24
N VAL A 618 30.97 15.49 -27.21
CA VAL A 618 30.16 16.51 -26.56
C VAL A 618 29.43 15.96 -25.34
N MET A 619 29.36 16.77 -24.29
CA MET A 619 28.72 16.42 -23.02
C MET A 619 27.20 16.67 -23.05
N ALA A 620 26.49 16.13 -22.07
CA ALA A 620 25.08 16.47 -21.88
C ALA A 620 24.89 17.98 -21.68
N GLY A 621 23.87 18.53 -22.33
CA GLY A 621 23.58 19.97 -22.32
C GLY A 621 24.36 20.79 -23.34
N GLU A 622 25.33 20.20 -24.04
CA GLU A 622 26.01 20.85 -25.17
C GLU A 622 25.27 20.59 -26.49
N SER A 623 25.49 21.48 -27.47
CA SER A 623 24.95 21.32 -28.81
C SER A 623 25.92 20.55 -29.72
N VAL A 624 25.43 19.49 -30.34
CA VAL A 624 26.12 18.76 -31.42
C VAL A 624 26.32 19.68 -32.63
N GLY A 625 25.36 20.57 -32.87
CA GLY A 625 25.34 21.55 -33.94
C GLY A 625 23.92 22.09 -34.13
N ASN A 626 23.73 22.90 -35.16
CA ASN A 626 22.43 23.49 -35.46
C ASN A 626 21.71 22.68 -36.55
N LEU A 627 20.37 22.60 -36.44
CA LEU A 627 19.50 21.94 -37.40
C LEU A 627 19.68 22.56 -38.79
N ASN A 628 20.16 21.74 -39.73
CA ASN A 628 20.42 22.17 -41.09
C ASN A 628 19.11 22.37 -41.87
N LYS A 629 19.22 23.06 -43.01
CA LYS A 629 18.09 23.39 -43.86
C LYS A 629 17.26 22.16 -44.28
N GLU A 630 17.93 21.09 -44.73
CA GLU A 630 17.25 19.89 -45.23
C GLU A 630 16.37 19.25 -44.14
N TRP A 631 16.90 19.11 -42.93
CA TRP A 631 16.18 18.51 -41.82
C TRP A 631 15.14 19.45 -41.20
N ALA A 632 15.38 20.75 -41.19
CA ALA A 632 14.36 21.73 -40.81
C ALA A 632 13.12 21.64 -41.73
N GLU A 633 13.33 21.50 -43.03
CA GLU A 633 12.25 21.27 -44.00
C GLU A 633 11.55 19.92 -43.76
N LYS A 634 12.32 18.83 -43.55
CA LYS A 634 11.76 17.49 -43.28
C LYS A 634 10.95 17.44 -41.99
N LEU A 635 11.37 18.09 -40.92
CA LEU A 635 10.69 18.09 -39.61
C LEU A 635 9.63 19.19 -39.47
N ASN A 636 9.53 20.12 -40.44
CA ASN A 636 8.74 21.35 -40.34
C ASN A 636 9.13 22.25 -39.14
N LEU A 637 10.43 22.35 -38.86
CA LEU A 637 10.99 23.20 -37.80
C LEU A 637 11.72 24.41 -38.39
N MET A 638 12.24 25.29 -37.53
CA MET A 638 13.11 26.39 -37.94
C MET A 638 14.52 25.89 -38.18
N GLU A 639 15.11 26.28 -39.32
CA GLU A 639 16.55 26.11 -39.55
C GLU A 639 17.35 26.87 -38.49
N GLY A 640 18.46 26.29 -38.05
CA GLY A 640 19.40 26.93 -37.14
C GLY A 640 19.15 26.68 -35.65
N ILE A 641 18.07 25.98 -35.28
CA ILE A 641 17.84 25.63 -33.87
C ILE A 641 18.91 24.62 -33.38
N PRO A 642 19.39 24.71 -32.13
CA PRO A 642 20.35 23.76 -31.60
C PRO A 642 19.79 22.33 -31.54
N VAL A 643 20.63 21.38 -31.90
CA VAL A 643 20.44 19.93 -31.68
C VAL A 643 21.34 19.52 -30.51
N ALA A 644 20.74 18.95 -29.47
CA ALA A 644 21.46 18.49 -28.28
C ALA A 644 22.23 17.19 -28.54
N ALA A 645 23.22 16.90 -27.69
CA ALA A 645 23.84 15.58 -27.63
C ALA A 645 22.79 14.51 -27.32
N THR A 646 22.87 13.39 -28.01
CA THR A 646 21.99 12.25 -27.77
C THR A 646 22.25 11.65 -26.39
N LEU A 647 21.19 11.27 -25.69
CA LEU A 647 21.29 10.44 -24.48
C LEU A 647 20.87 9.00 -24.78
N ILE A 648 21.39 8.05 -24.01
CA ILE A 648 20.82 6.71 -23.94
C ILE A 648 19.40 6.82 -23.37
N ASP A 649 18.45 6.08 -23.93
CA ASP A 649 17.03 6.07 -23.54
C ASP A 649 16.80 5.95 -22.02
N SER A 650 17.43 4.97 -21.38
CA SER A 650 17.37 4.81 -19.92
C SER A 650 18.02 6.00 -19.20
N HIS A 651 19.10 6.57 -19.74
CA HIS A 651 19.84 7.68 -19.14
C HIS A 651 19.11 9.01 -19.30
N ALA A 652 18.34 9.21 -20.36
CA ALA A 652 17.48 10.38 -20.55
C ALA A 652 16.40 10.49 -19.46
N GLY A 653 16.03 9.35 -18.87
CA GLY A 653 15.16 9.29 -17.71
C GLY A 653 15.74 10.00 -16.48
N ILE A 654 17.07 10.08 -16.32
CA ILE A 654 17.72 10.72 -15.16
C ILE A 654 17.35 12.20 -15.04
N PRO A 655 17.65 13.08 -16.02
CA PRO A 655 17.19 14.46 -15.97
C PRO A 655 15.67 14.56 -16.08
N GLY A 656 15.00 13.66 -16.81
CA GLY A 656 13.55 13.66 -16.98
C GLY A 656 12.75 13.40 -15.69
N SER A 657 13.31 12.62 -14.77
CA SER A 657 12.71 12.27 -13.46
C SER A 657 13.18 13.16 -12.32
N GLY A 658 14.15 14.06 -12.56
CA GLY A 658 14.76 14.89 -11.51
C GLY A 658 15.76 14.16 -10.61
N VAL A 659 16.21 12.96 -11.00
CA VAL A 659 17.20 12.14 -10.28
C VAL A 659 18.62 12.63 -10.61
N VAL A 660 18.92 13.90 -10.33
CA VAL A 660 20.15 14.57 -10.80
C VAL A 660 21.22 14.76 -9.72
N ARG A 661 21.04 14.20 -8.52
CA ARG A 661 22.00 14.30 -7.40
C ARG A 661 22.37 12.91 -6.88
N PRO A 662 23.57 12.76 -6.28
CA PRO A 662 23.93 11.55 -5.54
C PRO A 662 22.85 11.18 -4.52
N GLU A 663 22.74 9.89 -4.20
CA GLU A 663 21.75 9.31 -3.27
C GLU A 663 20.33 9.12 -3.84
N GLN A 664 20.12 9.41 -5.13
CA GLN A 664 18.90 9.12 -5.86
C GLN A 664 19.10 7.90 -6.79
N LEU A 665 18.11 7.01 -6.89
CA LEU A 665 18.12 5.82 -7.75
C LEU A 665 16.92 5.85 -8.70
N MET A 666 17.13 5.46 -9.96
CA MET A 666 16.09 5.28 -10.95
C MET A 666 16.12 3.85 -11.48
N LEU A 667 14.96 3.18 -11.51
CA LEU A 667 14.78 1.86 -12.11
C LEU A 667 13.94 1.98 -13.38
N VAL A 668 14.45 1.46 -14.48
CA VAL A 668 13.77 1.36 -15.77
C VAL A 668 13.40 -0.10 -16.00
N VAL A 669 12.12 -0.43 -16.14
CA VAL A 669 11.62 -1.82 -16.28
C VAL A 669 10.99 -2.03 -17.66
N GLY A 670 11.39 -3.07 -18.39
CA GLY A 670 10.90 -3.39 -19.74
C GLY A 670 11.24 -4.80 -20.21
N THR A 671 11.63 -4.96 -21.49
CA THR A 671 12.14 -6.24 -22.05
C THR A 671 13.34 -6.77 -21.25
N SER A 672 14.14 -5.85 -20.73
CA SER A 672 15.18 -5.96 -19.72
C SER A 672 14.99 -4.81 -18.70
N SER A 673 15.76 -4.77 -17.61
CA SER A 673 15.69 -3.66 -16.64
C SER A 673 17.04 -3.01 -16.40
N VAL A 674 17.06 -1.70 -16.10
CA VAL A 674 18.28 -0.92 -15.83
C VAL A 674 18.12 -0.11 -14.54
N MET A 675 19.16 -0.10 -13.71
CA MET A 675 19.26 0.69 -12.48
C MET A 675 20.31 1.79 -12.66
N LEU A 676 19.94 3.04 -12.34
CA LEU A 676 20.75 4.23 -12.59
C LEU A 676 20.84 5.14 -11.36
N SER A 677 22.05 5.55 -10.97
CA SER A 677 22.23 6.46 -9.81
C SER A 677 23.38 7.45 -10.01
N PRO A 678 23.18 8.77 -9.82
CA PRO A 678 24.28 9.73 -9.86
C PRO A 678 25.31 9.48 -8.75
N SER A 679 26.59 9.73 -9.04
CA SER A 679 27.69 9.54 -8.11
C SER A 679 28.75 10.63 -8.28
N SER A 680 29.30 11.09 -7.16
CA SER A 680 30.47 11.99 -7.13
C SER A 680 31.79 11.27 -7.43
N LYS A 681 31.77 9.93 -7.46
CA LYS A 681 32.95 9.06 -7.64
C LYS A 681 32.74 8.08 -8.78
N GLU A 682 33.82 7.79 -9.50
CA GLU A 682 33.89 6.68 -10.45
C GLU A 682 33.81 5.34 -9.69
N TYR A 683 33.07 4.36 -10.23
CA TYR A 683 32.86 3.03 -9.65
C TYR A 683 32.63 1.97 -10.72
N PHE A 684 33.36 0.85 -10.67
CA PHE A 684 33.27 -0.23 -11.66
C PHE A 684 33.55 -1.59 -11.01
N LYS A 685 32.59 -2.14 -10.27
CA LYS A 685 32.69 -3.47 -9.62
C LYS A 685 31.32 -4.14 -9.59
N ASN A 686 31.29 -5.46 -9.43
CA ASN A 686 30.07 -6.26 -9.20
C ASN A 686 28.96 -6.06 -10.26
N GLY A 687 29.32 -5.84 -11.53
CA GLY A 687 28.33 -5.60 -12.60
C GLY A 687 27.71 -4.21 -12.58
N ILE A 688 28.29 -3.27 -11.83
CA ILE A 688 27.96 -1.84 -11.85
C ILE A 688 29.09 -1.12 -12.58
N VAL A 689 28.74 -0.26 -13.54
CA VAL A 689 29.70 0.57 -14.28
C VAL A 689 29.35 2.04 -14.13
N SER A 690 30.34 2.86 -13.79
CA SER A 690 30.27 4.30 -13.96
C SER A 690 30.79 4.64 -15.35
N GLY A 691 29.98 5.34 -16.14
CA GLY A 691 30.44 5.87 -17.42
C GLY A 691 31.27 7.13 -17.23
N VAL A 692 30.94 8.17 -17.98
CA VAL A 692 31.70 9.42 -18.04
C VAL A 692 31.11 10.47 -17.11
N LYS A 693 31.95 11.15 -16.34
CA LYS A 693 31.52 12.30 -15.55
C LYS A 693 30.99 13.41 -16.46
N GLY A 694 29.80 13.91 -16.18
CA GLY A 694 29.21 14.98 -16.97
C GLY A 694 28.46 14.51 -18.22
N ALA A 695 28.48 13.21 -18.54
CA ALA A 695 27.88 12.70 -19.76
C ALA A 695 26.35 12.67 -19.73
N ILE A 696 25.74 12.69 -18.54
CA ILE A 696 24.28 12.71 -18.33
C ILE A 696 23.92 13.87 -17.41
N VAL A 697 24.59 13.95 -16.25
CA VAL A 697 24.49 15.07 -15.31
C VAL A 697 25.85 15.78 -15.25
N PRO A 698 25.95 17.08 -15.57
CA PRO A 698 27.22 17.80 -15.76
C PRO A 698 28.27 17.62 -14.63
N GLU A 699 27.83 17.47 -13.38
CA GLU A 699 28.72 17.40 -12.22
C GLU A 699 29.05 15.97 -11.75
N TYR A 700 28.39 14.95 -12.27
CA TYR A 700 28.40 13.60 -11.69
C TYR A 700 28.69 12.51 -12.72
N TYR A 701 29.20 11.39 -12.23
CA TYR A 701 29.08 10.09 -12.90
C TYR A 701 27.64 9.59 -12.73
N VAL A 702 27.18 8.70 -13.59
CA VAL A 702 25.97 7.90 -13.32
C VAL A 702 26.38 6.43 -13.30
N LEU A 703 25.99 5.71 -12.25
CA LEU A 703 26.21 4.29 -12.12
C LEU A 703 25.11 3.55 -12.87
N GLU A 704 25.47 2.59 -13.71
CA GLU A 704 24.55 1.74 -14.47
C GLU A 704 24.72 0.27 -14.02
N SER A 705 23.60 -0.40 -13.75
CA SER A 705 23.51 -1.86 -13.63
C SER A 705 22.25 -2.36 -14.34
N GLY A 706 22.17 -3.66 -14.68
CA GLY A 706 21.06 -4.17 -15.48
C GLY A 706 20.70 -5.63 -15.22
N ILE A 707 19.42 -5.93 -15.49
CA ILE A 707 18.82 -7.28 -15.49
C ILE A 707 18.54 -7.66 -16.95
N ALA A 708 19.24 -8.69 -17.42
CA ALA A 708 19.37 -8.98 -18.85
C ALA A 708 18.07 -9.38 -19.58
N ALA A 709 17.11 -10.00 -18.90
CA ALA A 709 15.84 -10.40 -19.52
C ALA A 709 14.72 -10.45 -18.48
N VAL A 710 13.66 -9.69 -18.75
CA VAL A 710 12.40 -9.71 -17.98
C VAL A 710 11.26 -9.94 -18.97
N GLY A 711 10.91 -8.92 -19.77
CA GLY A 711 9.93 -9.06 -20.85
C GLY A 711 10.36 -9.98 -22.00
N ASP A 712 11.65 -10.01 -22.37
CA ASP A 712 12.16 -10.84 -23.48
C ASP A 712 12.04 -12.35 -23.20
N MET A 713 12.11 -12.75 -21.93
CA MET A 713 11.91 -14.15 -21.54
C MET A 713 10.47 -14.59 -21.83
N PHE A 714 9.50 -13.71 -21.58
CA PHE A 714 8.11 -13.99 -21.92
C PHE A 714 7.91 -13.95 -23.43
N GLY A 715 8.50 -12.98 -24.13
CA GLY A 715 8.45 -12.88 -25.60
C GLY A 715 8.97 -14.13 -26.29
N TRP A 716 10.18 -14.57 -25.92
CA TRP A 716 10.80 -15.78 -26.47
C TRP A 716 9.93 -17.02 -26.29
N PHE A 717 9.32 -17.19 -25.11
CA PHE A 717 8.42 -18.29 -24.83
C PHE A 717 7.20 -18.27 -25.76
N VAL A 718 6.59 -17.11 -25.98
CA VAL A 718 5.44 -16.96 -26.87
C VAL A 718 5.80 -17.22 -28.33
N ASP A 719 6.95 -16.75 -28.79
CA ASP A 719 7.34 -16.84 -30.19
C ASP A 719 7.85 -18.23 -30.59
N HIS A 720 8.46 -18.99 -29.67
CA HIS A 720 9.20 -20.22 -30.00
C HIS A 720 8.66 -21.50 -29.37
N MET A 721 7.97 -21.39 -28.22
CA MET A 721 7.55 -22.57 -27.45
C MET A 721 6.05 -22.84 -27.58
N VAL A 722 5.30 -21.91 -28.16
CA VAL A 722 3.84 -22.00 -28.28
C VAL A 722 3.45 -22.56 -29.64
N SER A 723 2.56 -23.56 -29.65
CA SER A 723 2.11 -24.19 -30.89
C SER A 723 1.20 -23.28 -31.72
N GLU A 724 1.28 -23.43 -33.05
CA GLU A 724 0.53 -22.63 -34.04
C GLU A 724 -1.00 -22.69 -33.82
N GLU A 725 -1.49 -23.79 -33.21
CA GLU A 725 -2.89 -23.96 -32.80
C GLU A 725 -3.37 -22.89 -31.81
N TYR A 726 -2.52 -22.43 -30.88
CA TYR A 726 -2.88 -21.37 -29.94
C TYR A 726 -2.87 -19.99 -30.61
N ALA A 727 -1.99 -19.77 -31.59
CA ALA A 727 -1.98 -18.55 -32.39
C ALA A 727 -3.25 -18.40 -33.24
N GLU A 728 -3.72 -19.48 -33.88
CA GLU A 728 -4.97 -19.45 -34.66
C GLU A 728 -6.20 -19.18 -33.78
N LYS A 729 -6.25 -19.79 -32.58
CA LYS A 729 -7.35 -19.56 -31.64
C LYS A 729 -7.34 -18.14 -31.06
N ALA A 730 -6.17 -17.60 -30.70
CA ALA A 730 -6.03 -16.21 -30.28
C ALA A 730 -6.56 -15.25 -31.36
N LYS A 731 -6.21 -15.52 -32.62
CA LYS A 731 -6.65 -14.71 -33.76
C LYS A 731 -8.14 -14.84 -34.05
N ALA A 732 -8.73 -16.03 -33.88
CA ALA A 732 -10.17 -16.24 -34.02
C ALA A 732 -10.99 -15.50 -32.94
N GLU A 733 -10.40 -15.27 -31.77
CA GLU A 733 -10.98 -14.48 -30.67
C GLU A 733 -10.61 -12.98 -30.74
N GLY A 734 -9.80 -12.57 -31.72
CA GLY A 734 -9.36 -11.18 -31.87
C GLY A 734 -8.40 -10.69 -30.79
N LYS A 735 -7.65 -11.59 -30.14
CA LYS A 735 -6.75 -11.30 -29.02
C LYS A 735 -5.28 -11.37 -29.43
N ASN A 736 -4.44 -10.60 -28.72
CA ASN A 736 -2.99 -10.75 -28.80
C ASN A 736 -2.58 -12.12 -28.22
N LEU A 737 -1.58 -12.77 -28.83
CA LEU A 737 -1.16 -14.11 -28.43
C LEU A 737 -0.61 -14.17 -27.00
N HIS A 738 0.14 -13.16 -26.54
CA HIS A 738 0.55 -13.08 -25.13
C HIS A 738 -0.66 -13.02 -24.19
N VAL A 739 -1.66 -12.20 -24.52
CA VAL A 739 -2.88 -12.08 -23.72
C VAL A 739 -3.64 -13.40 -23.72
N TYR A 740 -3.82 -14.03 -24.88
CA TYR A 740 -4.49 -15.32 -25.00
C TYR A 740 -3.72 -16.46 -24.32
N LEU A 741 -2.39 -16.46 -24.37
CA LEU A 741 -1.57 -17.44 -23.67
C LEU A 741 -1.54 -17.20 -22.19
N THR A 742 -1.53 -15.95 -21.73
CA THR A 742 -1.71 -15.63 -20.33
C THR A 742 -3.09 -16.11 -19.88
N GLU A 743 -4.14 -15.88 -20.66
CA GLU A 743 -5.49 -16.43 -20.41
C GLU A 743 -5.48 -17.97 -20.38
N LYS A 744 -4.86 -18.65 -21.35
CA LYS A 744 -4.79 -20.12 -21.39
C LYS A 744 -3.89 -20.73 -20.33
N ALA A 745 -2.75 -20.12 -20.04
CA ALA A 745 -1.87 -20.48 -18.95
C ALA A 745 -2.58 -20.30 -17.60
N SER A 746 -3.41 -19.28 -17.51
CA SER A 746 -4.26 -19.03 -16.35
C SER A 746 -5.44 -20.02 -16.27
N GLU A 747 -5.80 -20.73 -17.36
CA GLU A 747 -6.73 -21.88 -17.33
C GLU A 747 -6.05 -23.20 -16.90
N LEU A 748 -4.72 -23.31 -16.99
CA LEU A 748 -3.98 -24.51 -16.58
C LEU A 748 -4.07 -24.71 -15.07
N LYS A 749 -4.21 -25.97 -14.66
CA LYS A 749 -4.14 -26.39 -13.25
C LYS A 749 -2.67 -26.64 -12.88
N PRO A 750 -2.11 -26.11 -11.77
CA PRO A 750 -0.70 -26.24 -11.40
C PRO A 750 -0.40 -27.64 -10.85
N VAL A 751 -0.46 -28.65 -11.73
CA VAL A 751 0.31 -29.89 -11.62
C VAL A 751 0.41 -30.52 -13.03
N ALA A 752 1.47 -30.23 -13.81
CA ALA A 752 2.05 -31.13 -14.81
C ALA A 752 3.15 -30.44 -15.64
N THR A 753 4.36 -30.99 -15.53
CA THR A 753 5.54 -30.77 -16.40
C THR A 753 6.38 -29.53 -16.12
N MET A 754 7.33 -29.70 -15.19
CA MET A 754 8.42 -28.78 -14.93
C MET A 754 9.56 -29.07 -15.93
N VAL A 755 9.89 -28.08 -16.78
CA VAL A 755 11.23 -27.95 -17.35
C VAL A 755 11.77 -26.63 -16.81
N MET A 756 12.67 -26.71 -15.83
CA MET A 756 13.43 -25.56 -15.37
C MET A 756 14.48 -25.22 -16.42
N ALA A 757 14.45 -24.00 -16.95
CA ALA A 757 15.61 -23.37 -17.57
C ALA A 757 16.20 -22.38 -16.55
N PRO A 758 17.41 -22.60 -16.03
CA PRO A 758 18.06 -21.61 -15.17
C PRO A 758 18.36 -20.35 -15.97
N VAL A 759 17.97 -19.18 -15.46
CA VAL A 759 18.58 -17.91 -15.87
C VAL A 759 19.88 -17.80 -15.08
N VAL A 760 21.00 -18.09 -15.75
CA VAL A 760 22.33 -17.91 -15.19
C VAL A 760 22.67 -16.42 -15.28
N SER A 761 22.66 -15.71 -14.15
CA SER A 761 23.56 -14.55 -14.02
C SER A 761 24.98 -15.11 -13.95
N VAL A 762 25.81 -14.82 -14.96
CA VAL A 762 27.23 -15.12 -14.87
C VAL A 762 27.89 -14.07 -13.99
N SER A 763 27.94 -14.29 -12.67
CA SER A 763 29.12 -14.03 -11.83
C SER A 763 28.95 -14.64 -10.44
N ALA A 764 29.98 -15.37 -10.03
CA ALA A 764 30.02 -16.27 -8.88
C ALA A 764 30.04 -15.58 -7.50
N ALA A 765 29.49 -16.29 -6.53
CA ALA A 765 29.41 -16.00 -5.09
C ALA A 765 30.78 -15.84 -4.38
N THR A 766 30.81 -15.11 -3.25
CA THR A 766 30.99 -15.65 -1.87
C THR A 766 31.04 -14.54 -0.80
N ASP A 767 30.30 -14.79 0.29
CA ASP A 767 30.36 -14.35 1.70
C ASP A 767 31.51 -13.42 2.20
N ASP A 768 31.17 -12.41 3.03
CA ASP A 768 31.59 -12.34 4.45
C ASP A 768 31.16 -11.02 5.17
N ALA A 769 30.26 -11.17 6.14
CA ALA A 769 30.29 -10.70 7.53
C ALA A 769 30.69 -9.24 7.93
N ALA A 770 29.67 -8.51 8.42
CA ALA A 770 29.44 -8.20 9.85
C ALA A 770 30.02 -6.93 10.56
N GLU A 771 29.14 -6.39 11.42
CA GLU A 771 29.33 -5.67 12.70
C GLU A 771 29.55 -4.14 12.74
N SER A 772 28.54 -3.39 13.25
CA SER A 772 28.62 -2.76 14.59
C SER A 772 27.30 -2.09 15.04
N THR A 773 27.19 -1.99 16.37
CA THR A 773 26.01 -1.93 17.26
C THR A 773 25.44 -0.51 17.53
N PRO A 774 24.25 -0.40 18.17
CA PRO A 774 23.32 0.74 18.07
C PRO A 774 23.48 1.82 19.15
N VAL A 775 23.03 3.04 18.85
CA VAL A 775 22.82 4.11 19.84
C VAL A 775 21.32 4.41 19.98
N LYS A 776 20.82 3.97 21.14
CA LYS A 776 19.71 4.45 21.99
C LYS A 776 18.66 5.38 21.37
N ALA A 777 17.44 4.83 21.36
CA ALA A 777 16.18 5.53 21.41
C ALA A 777 16.08 6.43 22.66
N ALA A 778 16.04 7.73 22.43
CA ALA A 778 15.33 8.72 23.22
C ALA A 778 15.07 9.88 22.26
N ASP A 779 13.87 10.45 22.33
CA ASP A 779 13.31 11.51 21.49
C ASP A 779 12.68 11.02 20.17
N ALA A 780 11.40 11.20 19.89
CA ALA A 780 10.17 11.41 20.64
C ALA A 780 9.08 11.40 19.56
N VAL A 781 7.99 10.69 19.83
CA VAL A 781 6.65 10.78 19.22
C VAL A 781 6.48 11.97 18.26
N GLY A 782 6.61 11.73 16.96
CA GLY A 782 6.51 12.74 15.91
C GLY A 782 5.12 12.81 15.31
N ILE A 783 4.17 13.32 16.08
CA ILE A 783 2.89 13.80 15.55
C ILE A 783 3.20 15.07 14.76
N THR A 784 2.67 15.16 13.54
CA THR A 784 2.79 16.37 12.71
C THR A 784 1.42 17.02 12.60
N LEU A 785 1.34 18.23 13.12
CA LEU A 785 0.15 19.06 13.29
C LEU A 785 0.10 20.10 12.17
N PRO A 786 -1.00 20.87 12.05
CA PRO A 786 -1.16 21.83 10.98
C PRO A 786 0.03 22.81 10.95
N GLU A 787 0.45 23.23 9.76
CA GLU A 787 1.58 24.16 9.63
C GLU A 787 1.41 25.40 10.52
N LYS A 788 2.53 25.83 11.12
CA LYS A 788 2.69 26.92 12.09
C LYS A 788 1.60 27.99 12.04
N VAL A 789 0.81 28.05 13.11
CA VAL A 789 0.02 29.22 13.44
C VAL A 789 0.97 30.28 14.03
N GLU A 790 1.19 31.39 13.34
CA GLU A 790 1.97 32.51 13.89
C GLU A 790 1.17 33.21 15.01
N GLY A 791 1.48 32.90 16.28
CA GLY A 791 0.90 33.55 17.46
C GLY A 791 1.06 32.73 18.75
N SER A 792 1.01 33.40 19.89
CA SER A 792 0.87 32.76 21.22
C SER A 792 -0.62 32.75 21.55
N TYR A 793 -1.20 31.58 21.80
CA TYR A 793 -2.64 31.41 22.04
C TYR A 793 -2.91 30.84 23.43
N THR A 794 -4.04 31.17 24.03
CA THR A 794 -4.50 30.61 25.30
C THR A 794 -5.89 30.00 25.12
N ILE A 795 -6.02 28.69 25.34
CA ILE A 795 -7.30 27.97 25.22
C ILE A 795 -7.88 27.73 26.60
N GLY A 796 -9.15 28.11 26.79
CA GLY A 796 -9.92 27.78 27.98
C GLY A 796 -10.51 26.37 27.92
N TYR A 797 -10.41 25.60 29.01
CA TYR A 797 -11.09 24.31 29.17
C TYR A 797 -12.02 24.32 30.39
N ALA A 798 -13.33 24.25 30.16
CA ALA A 798 -14.34 24.31 31.21
C ALA A 798 -15.28 23.10 31.15
N PRO A 799 -14.88 21.94 31.73
CA PRO A 799 -15.73 20.76 31.82
C PRO A 799 -16.72 20.87 32.98
N ALA A 800 -17.73 20.01 32.99
CA ALA A 800 -18.71 19.95 34.07
C ALA A 800 -18.06 19.74 35.46
N THR A 801 -17.00 18.94 35.55
CA THR A 801 -16.19 18.78 36.77
C THR A 801 -14.83 18.16 36.46
N LEU A 802 -13.74 18.54 37.16
CA LEU A 802 -12.46 17.82 37.04
C LEU A 802 -12.32 16.64 38.00
N ASN A 803 -13.33 16.37 38.82
CA ASN A 803 -13.34 15.22 39.74
C ASN A 803 -13.83 13.92 39.09
N ASN A 804 -14.05 13.92 37.77
CA ASN A 804 -14.41 12.74 37.00
C ASN A 804 -13.26 12.32 36.09
N ALA A 805 -12.89 11.04 36.14
CA ALA A 805 -11.84 10.47 35.32
C ALA A 805 -12.08 10.67 33.81
N PHE A 806 -13.34 10.72 33.36
CA PHE A 806 -13.70 11.04 31.98
C PHE A 806 -13.24 12.44 31.58
N TRP A 807 -13.53 13.46 32.39
CA TRP A 807 -13.17 14.84 32.10
C TRP A 807 -11.66 15.12 32.20
N LEU A 808 -10.97 14.36 33.06
CA LEU A 808 -9.50 14.35 33.13
C LEU A 808 -8.89 13.71 31.88
N ALA A 809 -9.43 12.57 31.43
CA ALA A 809 -8.95 11.91 30.21
C ALA A 809 -9.13 12.80 28.96
N VAL A 810 -10.25 13.52 28.85
CA VAL A 810 -10.47 14.49 27.76
C VAL A 810 -9.46 15.64 27.86
N LYS A 811 -9.22 16.18 29.06
CA LYS A 811 -8.22 17.24 29.29
C LYS A 811 -6.82 16.79 28.89
N ASP A 812 -6.41 15.60 29.32
CA ASP A 812 -5.10 15.03 29.03
C ASP A 812 -4.93 14.80 27.53
N GLY A 813 -5.99 14.38 26.84
CA GLY A 813 -6.02 14.27 25.37
C GLY A 813 -5.83 15.62 24.68
N VAL A 814 -6.51 16.66 25.14
CA VAL A 814 -6.36 18.03 24.60
C VAL A 814 -4.95 18.58 24.88
N GLN A 815 -4.43 18.40 26.09
CA GLN A 815 -3.08 18.87 26.46
C GLN A 815 -2.02 18.16 25.62
N LYS A 816 -2.15 16.85 25.42
CA LYS A 816 -1.24 16.07 24.58
C LYS A 816 -1.27 16.56 23.13
N ALA A 817 -2.46 16.82 22.58
CA ALA A 817 -2.59 17.38 21.23
C ALA A 817 -1.96 18.78 21.12
N ILE A 818 -2.06 19.61 22.16
CA ILE A 818 -1.38 20.92 22.24
C ILE A 818 0.14 20.75 22.27
N ASP A 819 0.66 19.88 23.16
CA ASP A 819 2.10 19.65 23.34
C ASP A 819 2.74 19.14 22.06
N GLU A 820 2.02 18.28 21.35
CA GLU A 820 2.46 17.74 20.08
C GLU A 820 2.46 18.82 18.99
N SER A 821 1.50 19.77 19.01
CA SER A 821 1.27 20.82 17.99
C SER A 821 2.49 21.65 17.60
N GLY A 822 3.43 21.82 18.52
CA GLY A 822 4.56 22.73 18.34
C GLY A 822 4.19 24.23 18.29
N ALA A 823 2.91 24.57 18.49
CA ALA A 823 2.43 25.95 18.63
C ALA A 823 2.51 26.41 20.09
N ASP A 824 2.75 27.72 20.32
CA ASP A 824 2.79 28.30 21.68
C ASP A 824 1.36 28.48 22.20
N VAL A 825 0.74 27.37 22.61
CA VAL A 825 -0.66 27.30 23.07
C VAL A 825 -0.70 26.92 24.55
N LYS A 826 -1.34 27.76 25.37
CA LYS A 826 -1.51 27.53 26.80
C LYS A 826 -2.93 27.05 27.11
N LEU A 827 -3.07 25.87 27.69
CA LEU A 827 -4.36 25.40 28.21
C LEU A 827 -4.58 25.94 29.64
N VAL A 828 -5.73 26.56 29.89
CA VAL A 828 -6.14 27.05 31.20
C VAL A 828 -7.52 26.51 31.54
N ASP A 829 -7.63 25.80 32.66
CA ASP A 829 -8.87 25.12 33.04
C ASP A 829 -9.65 25.78 34.17
N VAL A 830 -10.94 25.50 34.19
CA VAL A 830 -11.86 25.85 35.28
C VAL A 830 -12.41 24.55 35.85
N ASP A 831 -12.10 24.25 37.12
CA ASP A 831 -12.83 23.20 37.83
C ASP A 831 -14.16 23.78 38.35
N ALA A 832 -15.23 23.51 37.62
CA ALA A 832 -16.58 23.90 38.03
C ALA A 832 -17.11 23.07 39.21
N GLY A 833 -16.51 21.91 39.53
CA GLY A 833 -16.99 21.04 40.62
C GLY A 833 -18.44 20.55 40.46
N GLY A 834 -19.02 20.62 39.26
CA GLY A 834 -20.43 20.35 39.00
C GLY A 834 -21.37 21.53 39.23
N ASP A 835 -20.86 22.73 39.55
CA ASP A 835 -21.63 23.94 39.79
C ASP A 835 -21.57 24.89 38.58
N GLN A 836 -22.75 25.16 38.01
CA GLN A 836 -22.87 25.96 36.78
C GLN A 836 -22.58 27.45 37.00
N ALA A 837 -22.81 27.99 38.20
CA ALA A 837 -22.47 29.38 38.49
C ALA A 837 -20.96 29.56 38.57
N ILE A 838 -20.26 28.61 39.19
CA ILE A 838 -18.78 28.57 39.23
C ILE A 838 -18.21 28.43 37.82
N MET A 839 -18.82 27.59 36.97
CA MET A 839 -18.45 27.49 35.56
C MET A 839 -18.58 28.83 34.83
N ASN A 840 -19.73 29.49 34.95
CA ASN A 840 -19.98 30.77 34.28
C ASN A 840 -19.04 31.88 34.77
N ASP A 841 -18.78 31.96 36.07
CA ASP A 841 -17.81 32.91 36.66
C ASP A 841 -16.37 32.58 36.21
N GLY A 842 -16.03 31.29 36.13
CA GLY A 842 -14.76 30.81 35.61
C GLY A 842 -14.57 31.17 34.13
N ILE A 843 -15.57 30.98 33.29
CA ILE A 843 -15.56 31.38 31.89
C ILE A 843 -15.41 32.91 31.77
N ALA A 844 -16.14 33.69 32.56
CA ALA A 844 -16.00 35.15 32.57
C ALA A 844 -14.59 35.62 32.97
N ASN A 845 -13.96 34.91 33.91
CA ASN A 845 -12.56 35.14 34.29
C ASN A 845 -11.59 34.76 33.17
N LEU A 846 -11.84 33.65 32.46
CA LEU A 846 -11.04 33.25 31.30
C LEU A 846 -11.13 34.29 30.17
N ILE A 847 -12.34 34.77 29.84
CA ILE A 847 -12.55 35.85 28.86
C ILE A 847 -11.76 37.10 29.26
N SER A 848 -11.85 37.51 30.53
CA SER A 848 -11.12 38.69 31.05
C SER A 848 -9.60 38.50 31.05
N SER A 849 -9.14 37.25 31.10
CA SER A 849 -7.71 36.88 31.08
C SER A 849 -7.14 36.80 29.66
N GLY A 850 -7.99 36.96 28.64
CA GLY A 850 -7.58 36.98 27.23
C GLY A 850 -7.37 35.59 26.62
N ILE A 851 -8.32 34.66 26.80
CA ILE A 851 -8.32 33.42 26.04
C ILE A 851 -8.71 33.66 24.57
N ASP A 852 -8.14 32.85 23.68
CA ASP A 852 -8.35 32.90 22.23
C ASP A 852 -9.43 31.92 21.76
N ALA A 853 -9.73 30.88 22.55
CA ALA A 853 -10.81 29.92 22.28
C ALA A 853 -11.28 29.24 23.58
N LEU A 854 -12.52 28.76 23.61
CA LEU A 854 -13.09 28.03 24.75
C LEU A 854 -13.58 26.64 24.33
N ILE A 855 -13.13 25.60 25.01
CA ILE A 855 -13.72 24.27 24.99
C ILE A 855 -14.56 24.13 26.26
N CYS A 856 -15.86 23.92 26.12
CA CYS A 856 -16.78 23.86 27.26
C CYS A 856 -17.73 22.67 27.17
N ALA A 857 -17.79 21.90 28.26
CA ALA A 857 -18.77 20.84 28.47
C ALA A 857 -19.69 21.22 29.64
N PRO A 858 -20.78 21.96 29.37
CA PRO A 858 -21.67 22.43 30.42
C PRO A 858 -22.45 21.26 31.04
N ALA A 859 -22.72 21.33 32.35
CA ALA A 859 -23.67 20.41 32.97
C ALA A 859 -25.11 20.73 32.58
N ASP A 860 -25.38 22.00 32.27
CA ASP A 860 -26.68 22.50 31.78
C ASP A 860 -26.45 23.47 30.61
N SER A 861 -26.87 23.04 29.42
CA SER A 861 -26.68 23.81 28.19
C SER A 861 -27.54 25.07 28.09
N THR A 862 -28.60 25.21 28.90
CA THR A 862 -29.43 26.42 28.93
C THR A 862 -28.85 27.49 29.84
N ALA A 863 -28.16 27.09 30.90
CA ALA A 863 -27.57 27.99 31.88
C ALA A 863 -26.20 28.55 31.47
N VAL A 864 -25.52 27.91 30.51
CA VAL A 864 -24.23 28.38 29.96
C VAL A 864 -24.40 29.42 28.83
N VAL A 865 -25.60 29.57 28.27
CA VAL A 865 -25.89 30.43 27.09
C VAL A 865 -25.40 31.87 27.29
N SER A 866 -25.59 32.43 28.49
CA SER A 866 -25.13 33.79 28.81
C SER A 866 -23.60 33.93 28.83
N ALA A 867 -22.87 32.86 29.13
CA ALA A 867 -21.41 32.84 29.08
C ALA A 867 -20.92 32.68 27.63
N PHE A 868 -21.59 31.86 26.82
CA PHE A 868 -21.27 31.73 25.39
C PHE A 868 -21.59 33.01 24.61
N GLN A 869 -22.65 33.73 24.98
CA GLN A 869 -22.92 35.05 24.42
C GLN A 869 -21.78 36.03 24.72
N GLN A 870 -21.21 36.00 25.94
CA GLN A 870 -20.04 36.82 26.28
C GLN A 870 -18.80 36.43 25.48
N CYS A 871 -18.57 35.13 25.23
CA CYS A 871 -17.52 34.69 24.31
C CYS A 871 -17.74 35.23 22.90
N LYS A 872 -18.96 35.11 22.35
CA LYS A 872 -19.32 35.63 21.02
C LYS A 872 -19.15 37.14 20.92
N ASP A 873 -19.59 37.89 21.93
CA ASP A 873 -19.44 39.35 21.98
C ASP A 873 -17.97 39.78 22.07
N ALA A 874 -17.11 38.95 22.69
CA ALA A 874 -15.67 39.14 22.77
C ALA A 874 -14.90 38.61 21.54
N GLY A 875 -15.58 37.99 20.57
CA GLY A 875 -14.97 37.38 19.39
C GLY A 875 -14.22 36.07 19.68
N ILE A 876 -14.55 35.39 20.77
CA ILE A 876 -13.91 34.15 21.21
C ILE A 876 -14.73 32.96 20.70
N PRO A 877 -14.19 32.10 19.82
CA PRO A 877 -14.86 30.89 19.35
C PRO A 877 -15.07 29.88 20.49
N VAL A 878 -16.25 29.25 20.50
CA VAL A 878 -16.64 28.26 21.51
C VAL A 878 -16.87 26.90 20.86
N ILE A 879 -16.22 25.87 21.41
CA ILE A 879 -16.46 24.46 21.08
C ILE A 879 -17.30 23.87 22.22
N ASN A 880 -18.54 23.49 21.94
CA ASN A 880 -19.43 22.86 22.92
C ASN A 880 -19.31 21.34 22.84
N PHE A 881 -19.05 20.71 23.98
CA PHE A 881 -18.75 19.29 24.08
C PHE A 881 -19.72 18.57 25.04
N ASP A 882 -20.05 17.31 24.73
CA ASP A 882 -20.91 16.36 25.46
C ASP A 882 -22.39 16.76 25.60
N THR A 883 -22.67 17.88 26.26
CA THR A 883 -24.05 18.37 26.47
C THR A 883 -24.35 19.47 25.46
N PRO A 884 -25.14 19.18 24.41
CA PRO A 884 -25.34 20.09 23.30
C PRO A 884 -26.21 21.28 23.70
N VAL A 885 -25.81 22.48 23.29
CA VAL A 885 -26.68 23.66 23.26
C VAL A 885 -27.75 23.49 22.17
N GLN A 886 -28.94 24.04 22.40
CA GLN A 886 -30.11 23.84 21.55
C GLN A 886 -30.76 25.18 21.16
N GLY A 887 -31.54 25.16 20.08
CA GLY A 887 -32.25 26.35 19.58
C GLY A 887 -31.28 27.45 19.12
N ASP A 888 -31.62 28.72 19.38
CA ASP A 888 -30.82 29.88 18.97
C ASP A 888 -29.41 29.90 19.62
N ALA A 889 -29.20 29.12 20.68
CA ALA A 889 -27.90 29.00 21.34
C ALA A 889 -26.87 28.22 20.51
N THR A 890 -27.30 27.45 19.49
CA THR A 890 -26.37 26.78 18.55
C THR A 890 -25.58 27.79 17.72
N GLU A 891 -26.12 28.98 17.49
CA GLU A 891 -25.40 30.06 16.81
C GLU A 891 -24.31 30.72 17.69
N LEU A 892 -24.24 30.37 18.98
CA LEU A 892 -23.26 30.92 19.92
C LEU A 892 -21.97 30.10 20.01
N VAL A 893 -21.92 28.97 19.30
CA VAL A 893 -20.79 28.04 19.32
C VAL A 893 -20.37 27.73 17.89
N GLU A 894 -19.08 27.49 17.67
CA GLU A 894 -18.55 27.15 16.35
C GLU A 894 -18.89 25.70 15.96
N THR A 895 -18.93 24.82 16.95
CA THR A 895 -19.28 23.42 16.73
C THR A 895 -19.80 22.77 18.02
N ILE A 896 -20.59 21.72 17.83
CA ILE A 896 -21.17 20.89 18.89
C ILE A 896 -20.69 19.46 18.68
N ILE A 897 -20.09 18.89 19.71
CA ILE A 897 -19.61 17.51 19.73
C ILE A 897 -20.39 16.77 20.83
N ALA A 898 -21.48 16.07 20.47
CA ALA A 898 -22.39 15.39 21.40
C ALA A 898 -23.12 14.19 20.76
N SER A 899 -23.65 13.27 21.57
CA SER A 899 -24.42 12.10 21.09
C SER A 899 -25.88 12.44 20.74
N ASP A 900 -26.41 11.91 19.63
CA ASP A 900 -27.83 12.06 19.24
C ASP A 900 -28.74 11.09 20.02
N ASN A 901 -29.11 11.54 21.22
CA ASN A 901 -29.90 10.76 22.15
C ASN A 901 -31.36 10.56 21.72
N ILE A 902 -31.91 11.37 20.81
CA ILE A 902 -33.27 11.17 20.32
C ILE A 902 -33.29 10.06 19.28
N ASN A 903 -32.38 10.08 18.32
CA ASN A 903 -32.32 9.04 17.30
C ASN A 903 -32.00 7.67 17.91
N ALA A 904 -31.08 7.65 18.87
CA ALA A 904 -30.81 6.52 19.75
C ALA A 904 -32.08 5.86 20.33
N GLY A 905 -32.96 6.67 20.91
CA GLY A 905 -34.26 6.21 21.39
C GLY A 905 -35.16 5.69 20.28
N TYR A 906 -35.21 6.43 19.16
CA TYR A 906 -36.07 6.17 18.02
C TYR A 906 -35.79 4.82 17.35
N VAL A 907 -34.51 4.47 17.15
CA VAL A 907 -34.12 3.18 16.58
C VAL A 907 -34.64 2.01 17.42
N VAL A 908 -34.53 2.11 18.74
CA VAL A 908 -35.04 1.06 19.64
C VAL A 908 -36.56 1.06 19.68
N GLY A 909 -37.21 2.21 19.64
CA GLY A 909 -38.66 2.28 19.57
C GLY A 909 -39.20 1.65 18.29
N LYS A 910 -38.47 1.76 17.17
CA LYS A 910 -38.83 1.14 15.90
C LYS A 910 -38.70 -0.38 15.96
N ASP A 911 -37.59 -0.87 16.51
CA ASP A 911 -37.38 -2.32 16.70
C ASP A 911 -38.40 -2.93 17.67
N ALA A 912 -38.67 -2.24 18.78
CA ALA A 912 -39.70 -2.62 19.73
C ALA A 912 -41.09 -2.62 19.06
N ALA A 913 -41.39 -1.60 18.25
CA ALA A 913 -42.63 -1.54 17.49
C ALA A 913 -42.79 -2.71 16.52
N GLU A 914 -41.74 -3.13 15.83
CA GLU A 914 -41.80 -4.26 14.90
C GLU A 914 -42.12 -5.57 15.64
N LYS A 915 -41.51 -5.76 16.80
CA LYS A 915 -41.58 -7.01 17.59
C LYS A 915 -42.78 -7.08 18.54
N MET A 916 -43.40 -5.96 18.90
CA MET A 916 -44.55 -5.94 19.80
C MET A 916 -45.86 -6.31 19.08
N GLU A 917 -46.75 -7.00 19.79
CA GLU A 917 -48.12 -7.25 19.33
C GLU A 917 -49.02 -6.00 19.51
N ASP A 918 -50.09 -5.90 18.72
CA ASP A 918 -51.05 -4.79 18.81
C ASP A 918 -51.79 -4.85 20.17
N GLY A 919 -51.63 -3.80 20.98
CA GLY A 919 -52.11 -3.72 22.37
C GLY A 919 -51.06 -4.07 23.44
N ALA A 920 -49.78 -4.16 23.09
CA ALA A 920 -48.71 -4.50 24.03
C ALA A 920 -48.57 -3.49 25.18
N LYS A 921 -48.29 -4.01 26.39
CA LYS A 921 -47.94 -3.21 27.57
C LYS A 921 -46.42 -3.14 27.72
N ILE A 922 -45.87 -1.93 27.64
CA ILE A 922 -44.43 -1.67 27.60
C ILE A 922 -44.01 -0.97 28.90
N LEU A 923 -43.19 -1.62 29.71
CA LEU A 923 -42.56 -0.99 30.87
C LEU A 923 -41.28 -0.27 30.43
N VAL A 924 -41.15 1.03 30.68
CA VAL A 924 -39.91 1.76 30.35
C VAL A 924 -39.16 2.14 31.62
N LEU A 925 -37.88 1.75 31.71
CA LEU A 925 -37.01 2.04 32.84
C LEU A 925 -35.95 3.05 32.38
N HIS A 926 -36.10 4.31 32.81
CA HIS A 926 -35.18 5.39 32.44
C HIS A 926 -34.91 6.35 33.63
N SER A 927 -33.91 7.22 33.51
CA SER A 927 -33.65 8.27 34.50
C SER A 927 -34.25 9.61 34.04
N PRO A 928 -35.41 10.05 34.58
CA PRO A 928 -36.08 11.27 34.12
C PRO A 928 -35.34 12.57 34.51
N ARG A 929 -34.24 12.47 35.27
CA ARG A 929 -33.41 13.61 35.68
C ARG A 929 -32.26 13.92 34.72
N ALA A 930 -31.95 13.01 33.79
CA ALA A 930 -30.88 13.19 32.81
C ALA A 930 -31.49 13.49 31.43
N SER A 931 -31.16 14.63 30.84
CA SER A 931 -31.68 15.07 29.54
C SER A 931 -31.47 14.02 28.44
N ALA A 932 -30.29 13.40 28.38
CA ALA A 932 -30.01 12.30 27.46
C ALA A 932 -30.96 11.08 27.60
N CYS A 933 -31.38 10.76 28.83
CA CYS A 933 -32.34 9.67 29.07
C CYS A 933 -33.78 10.07 28.72
N VAL A 934 -34.10 11.35 28.83
CA VAL A 934 -35.39 11.91 28.41
C VAL A 934 -35.47 11.95 26.88
N ASP A 935 -34.40 12.35 26.21
CA ASP A 935 -34.29 12.38 24.75
C ASP A 935 -34.41 10.98 24.14
N ARG A 936 -33.76 9.98 24.74
CA ARG A 936 -33.95 8.57 24.34
C ARG A 936 -35.37 8.09 24.56
N LEU A 937 -36.02 8.46 25.67
CA LEU A 937 -37.43 8.14 25.87
C LEU A 937 -38.31 8.79 24.79
N ASN A 938 -38.06 10.04 24.47
CA ASN A 938 -38.82 10.78 23.46
C ASN A 938 -38.66 10.15 22.07
N GLY A 939 -37.44 9.79 21.69
CA GLY A 939 -37.17 9.04 20.48
C GLY A 939 -37.93 7.72 20.44
N PHE A 940 -37.83 6.95 21.53
CA PHE A 940 -38.49 5.65 21.65
C PHE A 940 -40.02 5.75 21.50
N ILE A 941 -40.65 6.69 22.20
CA ILE A 941 -42.09 6.94 22.09
C ILE A 941 -42.45 7.39 20.67
N LYS A 942 -41.67 8.30 20.07
CA LYS A 942 -41.91 8.77 18.71
C LYS A 942 -41.95 7.62 17.70
N ALA A 943 -41.02 6.67 17.79
CA ALA A 943 -41.01 5.52 16.89
C ALA A 943 -42.17 4.54 17.14
N LEU A 944 -42.60 4.37 18.41
CA LEU A 944 -43.80 3.60 18.73
C LEU A 944 -45.06 4.25 18.14
N ASP A 945 -45.19 5.58 18.26
CA ASP A 945 -46.32 6.34 17.71
C ASP A 945 -46.39 6.22 16.17
N GLU A 946 -45.24 6.32 15.51
CA GLU A 946 -45.12 6.22 14.06
C GLU A 946 -45.40 4.80 13.53
N SER A 947 -45.28 3.77 14.38
CA SER A 947 -45.58 2.39 13.98
C SER A 947 -47.07 2.12 13.70
N GLY A 948 -47.96 2.96 14.23
CA GLY A 948 -49.40 2.80 14.12
C GLY A 948 -50.00 1.63 14.94
N LYS A 949 -49.19 0.88 15.70
CA LYS A 949 -49.68 -0.15 16.63
C LYS A 949 -50.17 0.48 17.93
N LYS A 950 -51.24 -0.07 18.51
CA LYS A 950 -51.71 0.33 19.84
C LYS A 950 -50.76 -0.21 20.90
N TYR A 951 -50.40 0.62 21.86
CA TYR A 951 -49.57 0.23 22.99
C TYR A 951 -50.02 0.96 24.26
N GLU A 952 -49.64 0.45 25.42
CA GLU A 952 -49.88 1.08 26.72
C GLU A 952 -48.56 1.10 27.50
N ILE A 953 -48.15 2.24 28.04
CA ILE A 953 -47.00 2.35 28.95
C ILE A 953 -47.55 2.53 30.37
N PRO A 954 -47.75 1.44 31.13
CA PRO A 954 -48.45 1.52 32.43
C PRO A 954 -47.61 2.19 33.53
N SER A 955 -46.28 2.25 33.39
CA SER A 955 -45.37 2.92 34.33
C SER A 955 -44.02 3.22 33.66
N THR A 956 -43.35 4.29 34.08
CA THR A 956 -41.97 4.63 33.69
C THR A 956 -40.97 4.57 34.86
N SER A 957 -41.40 4.05 36.02
CA SER A 957 -40.63 4.09 37.29
C SER A 957 -40.27 2.71 37.85
N ILE A 958 -39.07 2.61 38.42
CA ILE A 958 -38.54 1.41 39.08
C ILE A 958 -39.37 1.11 40.34
N GLY A 959 -40.08 -0.02 40.36
CA GLY A 959 -40.79 -0.52 41.55
C GLY A 959 -42.31 -0.74 41.43
N ALA A 960 -42.89 -0.68 40.22
CA ALA A 960 -44.32 -0.97 40.04
C ALA A 960 -44.59 -2.49 39.90
N GLU A 961 -45.54 -3.04 40.66
CA GLU A 961 -46.11 -4.37 40.41
C GLU A 961 -47.00 -4.29 39.17
N THR A 962 -46.55 -4.84 38.04
CA THR A 962 -47.32 -4.80 36.78
C THR A 962 -47.24 -6.12 36.02
N ASP A 963 -48.37 -6.56 35.45
CA ASP A 963 -48.50 -7.74 34.57
C ASP A 963 -48.03 -7.46 33.12
N ALA A 964 -46.91 -6.74 32.93
CA ALA A 964 -46.43 -6.32 31.61
C ALA A 964 -45.60 -7.42 30.90
N ILE A 965 -45.71 -7.51 29.58
CA ILE A 965 -45.15 -8.59 28.73
C ILE A 965 -43.75 -8.22 28.17
N ALA A 966 -43.40 -6.93 28.13
CA ALA A 966 -42.07 -6.45 27.68
C ALA A 966 -41.57 -5.26 28.52
N GLY A 967 -40.28 -5.25 28.86
CA GLY A 967 -39.59 -4.15 29.54
C GLY A 967 -38.43 -3.59 28.68
N CYS A 968 -38.29 -2.27 28.63
CA CYS A 968 -37.21 -1.56 27.93
C CYS A 968 -36.44 -0.68 28.91
N VAL A 969 -35.12 -0.84 29.01
CA VAL A 969 -34.24 0.01 29.83
C VAL A 969 -33.56 1.04 28.91
N LEU A 970 -33.85 2.32 29.12
CA LEU A 970 -33.26 3.45 28.40
C LEU A 970 -32.33 4.20 29.37
N GLY A 971 -31.08 3.75 29.51
CA GLY A 971 -30.13 4.30 30.49
C GLY A 971 -28.86 4.87 29.87
N GLY A 972 -28.45 6.05 30.32
CA GLY A 972 -27.07 6.55 30.21
C GLY A 972 -26.86 7.83 31.01
N THR A 973 -26.18 7.71 32.16
CA THR A 973 -25.20 8.63 32.78
C THR A 973 -24.65 7.97 34.06
N SER A 974 -23.37 8.18 34.35
CA SER A 974 -22.70 7.75 35.59
C SER A 974 -23.26 8.46 36.83
N MET A 975 -23.52 7.72 37.91
CA MET A 975 -23.55 8.28 39.27
C MET A 975 -22.63 7.46 40.17
N TYR A 976 -21.65 8.10 40.80
CA TYR A 976 -20.77 7.47 41.78
C TYR A 976 -21.26 7.71 43.22
N GLY A 977 -21.16 6.68 44.06
CA GLY A 977 -20.90 6.80 45.51
C GLY A 977 -22.04 6.41 46.47
N GLY A 978 -21.80 5.38 47.31
CA GLY A 978 -22.55 5.17 48.55
C GLY A 978 -22.75 3.70 48.96
N VAL A 979 -22.43 3.40 50.22
CA VAL A 979 -22.43 2.06 50.85
C VAL A 979 -23.75 1.31 50.67
N GLY A 980 -23.69 0.10 50.08
CA GLY A 980 -24.70 -0.96 50.19
C GLY A 980 -25.81 -0.97 49.12
N ASN A 981 -25.54 -1.55 47.95
CA ASN A 981 -26.41 -2.51 47.23
C ASN A 981 -25.80 -2.88 45.85
N THR A 982 -26.14 -4.08 45.38
CA THR A 982 -25.71 -4.71 44.12
C THR A 982 -26.06 -3.91 42.87
N GLY A 983 -25.11 -3.72 41.95
CA GLY A 983 -25.37 -3.22 40.60
C GLY A 983 -24.09 -3.12 39.75
N GLY A 984 -24.03 -3.85 38.64
CA GLY A 984 -22.99 -3.76 37.61
C GLY A 984 -23.32 -2.71 36.54
N VAL A 985 -22.34 -2.39 35.71
CA VAL A 985 -22.41 -1.43 34.59
C VAL A 985 -23.22 -2.02 33.43
N LEU A 986 -24.11 -1.23 32.83
CA LEU A 986 -24.83 -1.54 31.59
C LEU A 986 -24.79 -0.28 30.72
N ILE A 987 -24.01 -0.30 29.64
CA ILE A 987 -24.06 0.71 28.57
C ILE A 987 -24.81 0.03 27.43
N GLY A 988 -26.06 0.43 27.20
CA GLY A 988 -26.91 -0.14 26.17
C GLY A 988 -28.37 0.00 26.50
N ILE A 989 -29.19 0.17 25.46
CA ILE A 989 -30.63 0.02 25.59
C ILE A 989 -30.94 -1.48 25.59
N MET A 990 -31.49 -1.99 26.70
CA MET A 990 -31.81 -3.42 26.84
C MET A 990 -33.32 -3.62 26.76
N VAL A 991 -33.78 -4.41 25.79
CA VAL A 991 -35.18 -4.87 25.69
C VAL A 991 -35.27 -6.28 26.27
N ILE A 992 -35.96 -6.43 27.40
CA ILE A 992 -36.27 -7.72 28.02
C ILE A 992 -37.73 -8.08 27.65
N GLY A 993 -37.93 -9.05 26.76
CA GLY A 993 -39.27 -9.58 26.48
C GLY A 993 -39.51 -10.91 27.20
N VAL A 994 -40.64 -11.04 27.89
CA VAL A 994 -41.13 -12.34 28.40
C VAL A 994 -42.24 -12.80 27.46
N ILE A 995 -41.92 -13.71 26.54
CA ILE A 995 -42.95 -14.49 25.84
C ILE A 995 -43.14 -15.77 26.65
N SER A 996 -44.37 -16.05 27.06
CA SER A 996 -44.73 -17.20 27.90
C SER A 996 -44.06 -18.48 27.38
N ASN A 997 -43.17 -19.07 28.18
CA ASN A 997 -42.39 -20.31 28.02
C ASN A 997 -40.86 -20.20 27.88
N GLY A 998 -40.24 -19.04 28.10
CA GLY A 998 -38.78 -18.98 28.28
C GLY A 998 -38.24 -17.56 28.40
N LEU A 999 -37.13 -17.39 29.14
CA LEU A 999 -36.33 -16.17 29.10
C LEU A 999 -35.62 -16.13 27.74
N THR A 1000 -35.93 -15.13 26.91
CA THR A 1000 -35.23 -14.89 25.64
C THR A 1000 -34.60 -13.51 25.71
N LEU A 1001 -33.26 -13.45 25.71
CA LEU A 1001 -32.52 -12.21 25.49
C LEU A 1001 -32.77 -11.81 24.03
N MET A 1002 -33.43 -10.67 23.81
CA MET A 1002 -33.44 -10.05 22.49
C MET A 1002 -32.15 -9.25 22.37
N HIS A 1003 -31.23 -9.77 21.57
CA HIS A 1003 -30.02 -9.06 21.19
C HIS A 1003 -30.44 -7.79 20.42
N VAL A 1004 -30.05 -6.63 20.93
CA VAL A 1004 -30.08 -5.39 20.14
C VAL A 1004 -28.69 -5.32 19.51
N ASP A 1005 -28.62 -5.26 18.19
CA ASP A 1005 -27.36 -5.06 17.49
C ASP A 1005 -26.74 -3.72 17.95
N SER A 1006 -25.53 -3.81 18.50
CA SER A 1006 -24.79 -2.67 19.04
C SER A 1006 -24.04 -1.92 17.95
N ASN A 1007 -24.71 -1.56 16.85
CA ASN A 1007 -24.19 -0.56 15.90
C ASN A 1007 -24.59 0.82 16.44
N TRP A 1008 -23.79 1.33 17.39
CA TRP A 1008 -23.93 2.65 18.02
C TRP A 1008 -22.72 3.52 17.74
#